data_AF-I2B6W7-F1
#
_entry.id   AF-I2B6W7-F1
#
_cell.length_a   1.000
_cell.length_b   1.000
_cell.length_c   1.000
_cell.angle_alpha   90.00
_cell.angle_beta   90.00
_cell.angle_gamma   90.00
#
_symmetry.space_group_name_H-M   'P 1'
#
loop_
_entity.id
_entity.type
_entity.pdbx_description
1 polymer ?
#
loop_
_entity_poly.entity_id
_entity_poly.type
_entity_poly.pdbx_seq_one_letter_code
_entity_poly.pdbx_strand_id
1 'polypeptide(L)'
;MKICFPARKANGEHYATVDEIMTWLFQEPHGSWLAGTNNMWHGGIHITRKSAPGSVLTNETADTAVPLQFMAGGEVVAWRINRDYLTGKYINNPLQYSGTFVLVKSTCTPDPGKKDNSLDFYALYIGLAPLSAFPEHRLYQVTEKGDRLSQREYTGKEKDGDKAPVANNKLKTGDRVIVLREITFRLKGRAQTFGLARMLNGKSEITGVAFWVSLDPQYMTPAGKQRAHLPAWMQQAVTQGVFDTVARPAATFEVAAGDAVGYLAEDIAPDGTGGVEKSAFAHIEVLSTDSRMIDFLSNKAQVKSGLKYVHIHPESAIYSRSGDTFTRTRGQVKQDIHKIMPQDKCRPFTDSSGKRWFDIGDGAWLSEEDVDADIGQYDLMDLGFSTFEELPISDMTKSLHGGWIKDGFTRIAEWVRPERGIREKRVSDYYKALLRKMDSDNSGDLSGDELRHAVNYEELDVRDIVARMVVRHDSEWFGGSSHHRWRAFLTQLDPLCVSYVRKWFDDMEWMSQVEGFSSGEPVWHMHPVVFLDSVRNKSTIHITSSMLYKVFNGLKSPAKFSFIQEIADEINNHTTEYKLDTVLRVSHFFAQIREEMGSTASPFEVLNYSEEGLKANFSYFRSHPEEAKKYSYTKVNGKITKHANEIAIADRVYANRLGNGSVSSGDGSTYRGRGGIHLTGKVNYQGFSDYYKKNWGTDVDFINNPSMLEKGTYCVRSAVYFWLREKLYELADQGDTGAVVDKITAKVNLYTTSYEKRRGHFEKIKSTNVFADAF
;
A
#
# COMPACT_ATOMS: atom_id res chain seq x y z
N MET A 1 -9.33 5.99 -7.44
CA MET A 1 -8.29 6.97 -7.02
C MET A 1 -7.11 6.24 -6.36
N LYS A 2 -5.86 6.69 -6.52
CA LYS A 2 -4.71 6.15 -5.77
C LYS A 2 -4.79 6.60 -4.31
N ILE A 3 -4.68 5.66 -3.38
CA ILE A 3 -4.72 5.92 -1.93
C ILE A 3 -3.54 5.25 -1.24
N CYS A 4 -2.97 5.90 -0.23
CA CYS A 4 -2.02 5.31 0.70
C CYS A 4 -2.37 5.67 2.15
N PHE A 5 -1.72 5.00 3.10
CA PHE A 5 -1.86 5.32 4.51
C PHE A 5 -1.14 6.63 4.88
N PRO A 6 -1.59 7.35 5.93
CA PRO A 6 -1.02 8.65 6.30
C PRO A 6 0.38 8.55 6.92
N ALA A 7 0.75 7.37 7.40
CA ALA A 7 2.00 7.11 8.12
C ALA A 7 2.76 5.91 7.54
N ARG A 8 4.04 5.82 7.89
CA ARG A 8 4.96 4.74 7.52
C ARG A 8 5.72 4.24 8.73
N LYS A 9 6.27 3.03 8.60
CA LYS A 9 7.15 2.41 9.59
C LYS A 9 8.45 3.20 9.73
N ALA A 10 9.21 2.94 10.80
CA ALA A 10 10.44 3.67 11.11
C ALA A 10 11.50 3.60 9.99
N ASN A 11 11.52 2.50 9.23
CA ASN A 11 12.41 2.29 8.09
C ASN A 11 11.91 2.94 6.78
N GLY A 12 10.77 3.63 6.81
CA GLY A 12 10.14 4.22 5.63
C GLY A 12 9.28 3.26 4.80
N GLU A 13 9.09 2.01 5.24
CA GLU A 13 8.18 1.07 4.57
C GLU A 13 6.71 1.39 4.85
N HIS A 14 5.84 1.04 3.91
CA HIS A 14 4.40 1.17 4.07
C HIS A 14 3.83 0.10 5.00
N TYR A 15 2.73 0.43 5.68
CA TYR A 15 1.82 -0.59 6.22
C TYR A 15 1.18 -1.36 5.06
N ALA A 16 1.06 -2.68 5.22
CA ALA A 16 0.62 -3.60 4.17
C ALA A 16 -0.91 -3.68 4.07
N THR A 17 -1.62 -3.55 5.19
CA THR A 17 -3.09 -3.70 5.26
C THR A 17 -3.71 -2.64 6.16
N VAL A 18 -5.02 -2.44 6.01
CA VAL A 18 -5.83 -1.60 6.91
C VAL A 18 -5.70 -2.12 8.35
N ASP A 19 -5.79 -3.44 8.56
CA ASP A 19 -5.67 -4.04 9.88
C ASP A 19 -4.34 -3.73 10.57
N GLU A 20 -3.24 -3.75 9.81
CA GLU A 20 -1.91 -3.47 10.35
C GLU A 20 -1.80 -2.05 10.87
N ILE A 21 -2.22 -1.04 10.08
CA ILE A 21 -2.15 0.36 10.55
C ILE A 21 -3.16 0.64 11.64
N MET A 22 -4.39 0.13 11.53
CA MET A 22 -5.44 0.38 12.50
C MET A 22 -5.02 -0.16 13.88
N THR A 23 -4.33 -1.31 13.95
CA THR A 23 -3.74 -1.85 15.20
C THR A 23 -2.90 -0.81 15.96
N TRP A 24 -2.17 0.06 15.25
CA TRP A 24 -1.41 1.14 15.86
C TRP A 24 -2.26 2.36 16.19
N LEU A 25 -3.24 2.69 15.34
CA LEU A 25 -4.17 3.81 15.57
C LEU A 25 -5.01 3.62 16.83
N PHE A 26 -5.36 2.39 17.22
CA PHE A 26 -6.06 2.16 18.50
C PHE A 26 -5.22 2.39 19.74
N GLN A 27 -3.91 2.35 19.58
CA GLN A 27 -2.99 2.58 20.70
C GLN A 27 -2.68 4.08 20.86
N GLU A 28 -3.25 4.94 20.00
CA GLU A 28 -3.00 6.38 20.04
C GLU A 28 -3.55 6.99 21.33
N PRO A 29 -2.74 7.77 22.08
CA PRO A 29 -3.10 8.22 23.42
C PRO A 29 -4.02 9.45 23.44
N HIS A 30 -4.14 10.21 22.35
CA HIS A 30 -4.77 11.54 22.33
C HIS A 30 -6.25 11.56 21.94
N GLY A 31 -6.82 10.43 21.54
CA GLY A 31 -8.21 10.32 21.12
C GLY A 31 -8.38 9.40 19.92
N SER A 32 -9.56 8.80 19.79
CA SER A 32 -9.91 7.93 18.66
C SER A 32 -11.05 8.55 17.87
N TRP A 33 -11.24 8.08 16.65
CA TRP A 33 -12.43 8.39 15.85
C TRP A 33 -13.72 8.30 16.71
N LEU A 34 -14.63 9.27 16.55
CA LEU A 34 -15.88 9.52 17.30
C LEU A 34 -15.75 10.10 18.72
N ALA A 35 -14.71 9.80 19.48
CA ALA A 35 -14.59 10.22 20.88
C ALA A 35 -13.17 10.64 21.26
N GLY A 36 -13.04 11.91 21.68
CA GLY A 36 -11.78 12.46 22.20
C GLY A 36 -11.52 12.08 23.65
N THR A 37 -10.29 12.28 24.13
CA THR A 37 -9.93 12.14 25.56
C THR A 37 -10.62 13.17 26.46
N ASN A 38 -11.16 14.23 25.86
CA ASN A 38 -11.94 15.28 26.52
C ASN A 38 -13.43 14.93 26.70
N ASN A 39 -13.83 13.69 26.40
CA ASN A 39 -15.22 13.22 26.44
C ASN A 39 -16.19 13.94 25.49
N MET A 40 -15.70 14.47 24.36
CA MET A 40 -16.51 15.14 23.35
C MET A 40 -16.30 14.51 21.96
N TRP A 41 -17.15 14.89 21.01
CA TRP A 41 -17.04 14.56 19.59
C TRP A 41 -15.63 14.79 19.08
N HIS A 42 -15.16 13.85 18.25
CA HIS A 42 -13.85 13.89 17.64
C HIS A 42 -13.92 13.39 16.20
N GLY A 43 -13.72 14.31 15.24
CA GLY A 43 -13.94 14.10 13.81
C GLY A 43 -12.76 13.49 13.05
N GLY A 44 -11.75 12.95 13.76
CA GLY A 44 -10.51 12.52 13.13
C GLY A 44 -9.76 11.43 13.88
N ILE A 45 -8.48 11.32 13.54
CA ILE A 45 -7.52 10.43 14.19
C ILE A 45 -6.26 11.22 14.55
N HIS A 46 -5.66 10.83 15.67
CA HIS A 46 -4.31 11.28 16.03
C HIS A 46 -3.26 10.33 15.48
N ILE A 47 -2.13 10.91 15.07
CA ILE A 47 -0.93 10.18 14.67
C ILE A 47 0.19 10.58 15.61
N THR A 48 0.75 9.65 16.37
CA THR A 48 1.95 9.86 17.19
C THR A 48 3.13 9.02 16.67
N ARG A 49 4.23 8.98 17.44
CA ARG A 49 5.32 8.01 17.24
C ARG A 49 4.88 6.54 17.33
N LYS A 50 3.67 6.23 17.81
CA LYS A 50 3.17 4.84 17.81
C LYS A 50 2.87 4.36 16.40
N SER A 51 2.03 5.09 15.65
CA SER A 51 1.72 4.77 14.26
C SER A 51 2.72 5.36 13.24
N ALA A 52 3.49 6.38 13.63
CA ALA A 52 4.46 7.05 12.77
C ALA A 52 5.82 7.26 13.48
N PRO A 53 6.54 6.19 13.87
CA PRO A 53 7.73 6.26 14.73
C PRO A 53 8.89 7.09 14.15
N GLY A 54 8.99 7.20 12.82
CA GLY A 54 10.00 7.99 12.13
C GLY A 54 9.61 9.46 11.90
N SER A 55 8.41 9.89 12.28
CA SER A 55 7.84 11.17 11.84
C SER A 55 8.12 12.37 12.74
N VAL A 56 9.12 12.29 13.62
CA VAL A 56 9.66 13.46 14.33
C VAL A 56 11.01 13.86 13.73
N LEU A 57 11.06 15.11 13.25
CA LEU A 57 12.24 15.70 12.65
C LEU A 57 13.02 16.51 13.70
N THR A 58 14.27 16.14 13.92
CA THR A 58 15.24 16.90 14.72
C THR A 58 16.58 16.95 13.97
N ASN A 59 17.57 17.68 14.51
CA ASN A 59 18.93 17.64 13.95
C ASN A 59 19.52 16.22 13.96
N GLU A 60 19.19 15.44 14.97
CA GLU A 60 19.71 14.08 15.18
C GLU A 60 19.01 13.04 14.31
N THR A 61 17.77 13.30 13.89
CA THR A 61 16.97 12.36 13.08
C THR A 61 16.86 12.76 11.62
N ALA A 62 17.43 13.89 11.18
CA ALA A 62 17.28 14.42 9.83
C ALA A 62 17.56 13.40 8.71
N ASP A 63 18.54 12.51 8.88
CA ASP A 63 18.88 11.49 7.87
C ASP A 63 17.96 10.25 7.87
N THR A 64 17.22 10.02 8.95
CA THR A 64 16.32 8.86 9.12
C THR A 64 14.84 9.22 9.22
N ALA A 65 14.51 10.50 9.34
CA ALA A 65 13.14 10.97 9.54
C ALA A 65 12.26 10.63 8.33
N VAL A 66 11.05 10.17 8.60
CA VAL A 66 10.07 9.74 7.61
C VAL A 66 8.85 10.65 7.74
N PRO A 67 8.53 11.49 6.74
CA PRO A 67 7.39 12.39 6.84
C PRO A 67 6.07 11.59 6.75
N LEU A 68 5.02 12.18 7.33
CA LEU A 68 3.63 11.82 7.03
C LEU A 68 3.36 12.01 5.54
N GLN A 69 2.32 11.33 5.03
CA GLN A 69 2.01 11.28 3.61
C GLN A 69 0.58 11.74 3.32
N PHE A 70 0.40 12.38 2.16
CA PHE A 70 -0.93 12.66 1.65
C PHE A 70 -1.58 11.31 1.31
N MET A 71 -2.71 11.00 1.95
CA MET A 71 -3.42 9.74 1.74
C MET A 71 -4.05 9.66 0.34
N ALA A 72 -4.45 10.80 -0.22
CA ALA A 72 -5.07 10.94 -1.53
C ALA A 72 -4.43 12.08 -2.31
N GLY A 73 -4.47 12.00 -3.64
CA GLY A 73 -4.07 13.13 -4.50
C GLY A 73 -5.22 14.10 -4.71
N GLY A 74 -4.91 15.38 -4.83
CA GLY A 74 -5.90 16.46 -4.95
C GLY A 74 -5.26 17.84 -5.03
N GLU A 75 -6.09 18.87 -4.98
CA GLU A 75 -5.67 20.28 -4.95
C GLU A 75 -5.52 20.76 -3.50
N VAL A 76 -4.39 21.36 -3.17
CA VAL A 76 -4.23 22.08 -1.90
C VAL A 76 -5.05 23.35 -1.98
N VAL A 77 -6.06 23.49 -1.10
CA VAL A 77 -7.04 24.60 -1.13
C VAL A 77 -6.82 25.61 -0.02
N ALA A 78 -6.17 25.22 1.07
CA ALA A 78 -5.80 26.12 2.16
C ALA A 78 -4.62 25.56 2.94
N TRP A 79 -3.85 26.44 3.58
CA TRP A 79 -2.85 26.10 4.57
C TRP A 79 -2.68 27.20 5.60
N ARG A 80 -2.01 26.86 6.70
CA ARG A 80 -1.34 27.81 7.60
C ARG A 80 0.02 27.22 7.93
N ILE A 81 1.07 28.03 7.83
CA ILE A 81 2.39 27.67 8.35
C ILE A 81 2.72 28.59 9.49
N ASN A 82 2.88 28.03 10.69
CA ASN A 82 3.44 28.81 11.77
C ASN A 82 4.94 28.98 11.58
N ARG A 83 5.43 30.21 11.79
CA ARG A 83 6.86 30.48 11.73
C ARG A 83 7.57 29.78 12.87
N ASP A 84 7.07 29.99 14.07
CA ASP A 84 7.55 29.42 15.32
C ASP A 84 6.46 28.56 15.97
N TYR A 85 6.79 27.80 17.00
CA TYR A 85 5.74 27.21 17.82
C TYR A 85 4.90 28.31 18.46
N LEU A 86 3.59 28.06 18.53
CA LEU A 86 2.68 28.88 19.31
C LEU A 86 2.90 28.54 20.79
N THR A 87 2.83 29.57 21.64
CA THR A 87 3.09 29.41 23.07
C THR A 87 1.89 29.79 23.91
N GLY A 88 1.74 29.09 25.03
CA GLY A 88 0.80 29.41 26.09
C GLY A 88 1.49 29.40 27.46
N LYS A 89 0.72 29.67 28.52
CA LYS A 89 1.18 29.54 29.90
C LYS A 89 0.15 28.77 30.70
N TYR A 90 0.62 27.85 31.53
CA TYR A 90 -0.18 27.19 32.56
C TYR A 90 0.57 27.28 33.89
N ILE A 91 0.04 28.08 34.81
CA ILE A 91 0.72 28.45 36.06
C ILE A 91 2.10 29.06 35.73
N ASN A 92 3.19 28.35 36.00
CA ASN A 92 4.57 28.75 35.73
C ASN A 92 5.22 27.93 34.60
N ASN A 93 4.49 26.97 34.02
CA ASN A 93 5.01 26.11 32.97
C ASN A 93 4.74 26.73 31.58
N PRO A 94 5.76 26.79 30.71
CA PRO A 94 5.56 27.16 29.32
C PRO A 94 4.82 26.03 28.58
N LEU A 95 3.80 26.40 27.81
CA LEU A 95 3.09 25.52 26.90
C LEU A 95 3.51 25.80 25.46
N GLN A 96 3.38 24.81 24.59
CA GLN A 96 3.82 24.87 23.21
C GLN A 96 2.93 24.01 22.31
N TYR A 97 2.56 24.50 21.14
CA TYR A 97 1.74 23.76 20.16
C TYR A 97 1.93 24.33 18.75
N SER A 98 1.37 23.69 17.73
CA SER A 98 1.39 24.22 16.36
C SER A 98 0.02 24.19 15.71
N GLY A 99 -0.41 25.33 15.17
CA GLY A 99 -1.57 25.45 14.30
C GLY A 99 -1.24 25.27 12.82
N THR A 100 -0.04 24.77 12.47
CA THR A 100 0.34 24.51 11.08
C THR A 100 -0.56 23.42 10.51
N PHE A 101 -1.19 23.71 9.37
CA PHE A 101 -2.04 22.76 8.67
C PHE A 101 -1.97 22.90 7.16
N VAL A 102 -2.41 21.83 6.48
CA VAL A 102 -2.72 21.84 5.05
C VAL A 102 -4.06 21.14 4.82
N LEU A 103 -4.86 21.69 3.91
CA LEU A 103 -6.16 21.17 3.50
C LEU A 103 -6.13 20.83 2.01
N VAL A 104 -6.45 19.58 1.67
CA VAL A 104 -6.44 19.08 0.29
C VAL A 104 -7.84 18.68 -0.13
N LYS A 105 -8.37 19.32 -1.19
CA LYS A 105 -9.60 18.92 -1.85
C LYS A 105 -9.32 17.82 -2.86
N SER A 106 -10.04 16.71 -2.74
CA SER A 106 -9.96 15.56 -3.64
C SER A 106 -11.34 15.23 -4.19
N THR A 107 -11.40 14.75 -5.44
CA THR A 107 -12.65 14.27 -6.04
C THR A 107 -12.53 12.78 -6.37
N CYS A 108 -13.35 11.96 -5.74
CA CYS A 108 -13.48 10.55 -6.11
C CYS A 108 -14.58 10.42 -7.16
N THR A 109 -14.22 10.02 -8.38
CA THR A 109 -15.17 9.65 -9.44
C THR A 109 -14.99 8.17 -9.77
N PRO A 110 -15.79 7.27 -9.16
CA PRO A 110 -15.70 5.82 -9.33
C PRO A 110 -15.80 5.34 -10.79
N ASP A 111 -16.62 6.02 -11.60
CA ASP A 111 -16.80 5.77 -13.03
C ASP A 111 -16.79 7.13 -13.76
N PRO A 112 -15.80 7.41 -14.62
CA PRO A 112 -15.72 8.66 -15.38
C PRO A 112 -16.95 8.97 -16.24
N GLY A 113 -17.72 7.94 -16.64
CA GLY A 113 -18.98 8.07 -17.36
C GLY A 113 -20.18 8.41 -16.47
N LYS A 114 -20.05 8.30 -15.14
CA LYS A 114 -21.11 8.54 -14.14
C LYS A 114 -20.69 9.62 -13.15
N LYS A 115 -20.42 10.83 -13.65
CA LYS A 115 -19.92 11.95 -12.83
C LYS A 115 -20.85 12.36 -11.69
N ASP A 116 -22.14 12.08 -11.79
CA ASP A 116 -23.12 12.35 -10.73
C ASP A 116 -22.86 11.53 -9.46
N ASN A 117 -22.12 10.43 -9.55
CA ASN A 117 -21.63 9.62 -8.42
C ASN A 117 -20.22 10.01 -7.99
N SER A 118 -19.81 11.25 -8.24
CA SER A 118 -18.55 11.76 -7.69
C SER A 118 -18.77 12.30 -6.29
N LEU A 119 -17.74 12.20 -5.47
CA LEU A 119 -17.71 12.81 -4.14
C LEU A 119 -16.50 13.72 -4.03
N ASP A 120 -16.76 14.99 -3.69
CA ASP A 120 -15.73 15.91 -3.23
C ASP A 120 -15.52 15.70 -1.72
N PHE A 121 -14.27 15.51 -1.32
CA PHE A 121 -13.88 15.42 0.08
C PHE A 121 -12.58 16.18 0.32
N TYR A 122 -12.31 16.47 1.59
CA TYR A 122 -11.16 17.24 2.03
C TYR A 122 -10.37 16.43 3.04
N ALA A 123 -9.05 16.35 2.88
CA ALA A 123 -8.16 15.80 3.88
C ALA A 123 -7.46 16.95 4.62
N LEU A 124 -7.72 17.07 5.92
CA LEU A 124 -7.05 18.02 6.81
C LEU A 124 -5.89 17.32 7.51
N TYR A 125 -4.73 17.97 7.53
CA TYR A 125 -3.59 17.58 8.37
C TYR A 125 -3.21 18.79 9.21
N ILE A 126 -3.48 18.77 10.51
CA ILE A 126 -3.24 19.88 11.46
C ILE A 126 -2.38 19.41 12.63
N GLY A 127 -1.68 20.34 13.29
CA GLY A 127 -0.66 19.98 14.29
C GLY A 127 0.64 19.52 13.63
N LEU A 128 0.93 19.99 12.42
CA LEU A 128 2.21 19.70 11.76
C LEU A 128 3.33 20.56 12.34
N ALA A 129 4.57 20.06 12.28
CA ALA A 129 5.73 20.81 12.76
C ALA A 129 5.80 22.21 12.10
N PRO A 130 6.02 23.29 12.87
CA PRO A 130 6.16 24.65 12.33
C PRO A 130 7.50 24.83 11.61
N LEU A 131 7.67 25.93 10.88
CA LEU A 131 8.89 26.19 10.09
C LEU A 131 10.18 26.15 10.94
N SER A 132 10.11 26.69 12.16
CA SER A 132 11.22 26.70 13.13
C SER A 132 11.74 25.30 13.50
N ALA A 133 10.90 24.26 13.42
CA ALA A 133 11.26 22.90 13.78
C ALA A 133 12.07 22.18 12.68
N PHE A 134 12.06 22.66 11.44
CA PHE A 134 12.80 22.04 10.33
C PHE A 134 14.26 22.46 10.36
N PRO A 135 15.25 21.58 10.57
CA PRO A 135 16.64 22.02 10.67
C PRO A 135 17.18 22.70 9.41
N GLU A 136 18.01 23.74 9.60
CA GLU A 136 18.80 24.32 8.52
C GLU A 136 20.11 23.55 8.34
N HIS A 137 20.29 22.98 7.15
CA HIS A 137 21.48 22.23 6.80
C HIS A 137 22.39 23.04 5.90
N ARG A 138 23.70 22.81 6.03
CA ARG A 138 24.70 23.48 5.20
C ARG A 138 24.69 22.90 3.79
N LEU A 139 24.73 23.79 2.81
CA LEU A 139 24.94 23.44 1.42
C LEU A 139 26.42 23.53 1.10
N TYR A 140 26.90 22.59 0.31
CA TYR A 140 28.23 22.63 -0.26
C TYR A 140 28.17 22.41 -1.76
N GLN A 141 29.11 23.04 -2.47
CA GLN A 141 29.35 22.81 -3.88
C GLN A 141 30.74 22.24 -4.09
N VAL A 142 30.85 21.27 -4.98
CA VAL A 142 32.14 20.66 -5.36
C VAL A 142 32.93 21.66 -6.19
N THR A 143 34.14 21.96 -5.74
CA THR A 143 35.09 22.85 -6.43
C THR A 143 35.75 22.16 -7.63
N GLU A 144 36.48 22.90 -8.47
CA GLU A 144 37.25 22.30 -9.57
C GLU A 144 38.27 21.24 -9.10
N LYS A 145 38.93 21.48 -7.96
CA LYS A 145 39.86 20.52 -7.35
C LYS A 145 39.14 19.32 -6.73
N GLY A 146 37.84 19.45 -6.46
CA GLY A 146 36.97 18.39 -5.98
C GLY A 146 36.43 17.48 -7.08
N ASP A 147 36.82 17.65 -8.35
CA ASP A 147 36.40 16.72 -9.39
C ASP A 147 36.81 15.28 -9.02
N ARG A 148 35.85 14.35 -9.15
CA ARG A 148 35.99 12.95 -8.73
C ARG A 148 36.21 12.78 -7.21
N LEU A 149 35.68 13.69 -6.40
CA LEU A 149 35.62 13.51 -4.94
C LEU A 149 34.83 12.24 -4.60
N SER A 150 35.33 11.45 -3.65
CA SER A 150 34.74 10.14 -3.36
C SER A 150 33.45 10.27 -2.55
N GLN A 151 32.38 9.68 -3.06
CA GLN A 151 31.23 9.29 -2.24
C GLN A 151 31.58 7.98 -1.54
N ARG A 152 31.25 7.90 -0.25
CA ARG A 152 31.53 6.73 0.58
C ARG A 152 30.23 6.19 1.17
N GLU A 153 30.18 4.87 1.32
CA GLU A 153 28.99 4.15 1.79
C GLU A 153 28.51 4.64 3.15
N TYR A 154 27.19 4.77 3.28
CA TYR A 154 26.51 5.03 4.55
C TYR A 154 25.75 3.76 4.98
N THR A 155 26.09 3.23 6.15
CA THR A 155 25.47 2.02 6.72
C THR A 155 24.60 2.29 7.94
N GLY A 156 24.60 3.53 8.44
CA GLY A 156 23.86 3.93 9.66
C GLY A 156 24.58 3.61 10.96
N LYS A 157 25.79 3.05 10.90
CA LYS A 157 26.54 2.56 12.07
C LYS A 157 27.83 3.33 12.33
N GLU A 158 28.20 4.24 11.44
CA GLU A 158 29.44 4.99 11.51
C GLU A 158 29.46 5.95 12.69
N LYS A 159 30.61 5.99 13.39
CA LYS A 159 30.85 6.84 14.55
C LYS A 159 32.01 7.81 14.31
N ASP A 160 32.02 8.88 15.09
CA ASP A 160 33.12 9.84 15.08
C ASP A 160 34.46 9.15 15.42
N GLY A 161 35.48 9.42 14.61
CA GLY A 161 36.82 8.84 14.74
C GLY A 161 37.04 7.52 13.99
N ASP A 162 36.00 6.92 13.42
CA ASP A 162 36.10 5.67 12.65
C ASP A 162 37.01 5.80 11.42
N LYS A 163 37.42 4.67 10.83
CA LYS A 163 38.07 4.67 9.52
C LYS A 163 37.05 5.07 8.45
N ALA A 164 37.45 5.93 7.51
CA ALA A 164 36.56 6.38 6.43
C ALA A 164 35.97 5.17 5.65
N PRO A 165 34.63 5.13 5.42
CA PRO A 165 33.96 4.01 4.76
C PRO A 165 34.44 3.78 3.32
N VAL A 166 34.06 2.65 2.74
CA VAL A 166 34.45 2.29 1.37
C VAL A 166 33.91 3.31 0.38
N ALA A 167 34.74 3.72 -0.58
CA ALA A 167 34.32 4.61 -1.65
C ALA A 167 33.64 3.79 -2.75
N ASN A 168 32.42 4.15 -3.11
CA ASN A 168 31.61 3.43 -4.10
C ASN A 168 31.26 4.29 -5.33
N ASN A 169 31.34 5.62 -5.22
CA ASN A 169 30.99 6.53 -6.30
C ASN A 169 31.79 7.85 -6.23
N LYS A 170 31.54 8.76 -7.18
CA LYS A 170 32.31 9.99 -7.38
C LYS A 170 31.39 11.17 -7.67
N LEU A 171 31.65 12.30 -7.01
CA LEU A 171 31.07 13.60 -7.35
C LEU A 171 31.86 14.27 -8.46
N LYS A 172 31.23 15.21 -9.16
CA LYS A 172 31.81 16.05 -10.21
C LYS A 172 31.84 17.50 -9.79
N THR A 173 32.74 18.27 -10.39
CA THR A 173 32.76 19.73 -10.25
C THR A 173 31.38 20.34 -10.46
N GLY A 174 30.98 21.25 -9.58
CA GLY A 174 29.69 21.94 -9.63
C GLY A 174 28.54 21.21 -8.95
N ASP A 175 28.68 19.91 -8.62
CA ASP A 175 27.67 19.16 -7.87
C ASP A 175 27.37 19.86 -6.54
N ARG A 176 26.09 19.91 -6.19
CA ARG A 176 25.61 20.50 -4.92
C ARG A 176 25.10 19.39 -4.00
N VAL A 177 25.53 19.45 -2.75
CA VAL A 177 25.08 18.53 -1.71
C VAL A 177 24.59 19.30 -0.49
N ILE A 178 23.64 18.71 0.20
CA ILE A 178 23.17 19.15 1.51
C ILE A 178 23.75 18.23 2.58
N VAL A 179 24.36 18.81 3.61
CA VAL A 179 25.02 18.06 4.69
C VAL A 179 24.08 17.99 5.88
N LEU A 180 23.60 16.77 6.16
CA LEU A 180 22.63 16.48 7.22
C LEU A 180 23.32 16.37 8.59
N ARG A 181 24.53 15.81 8.62
CA ARG A 181 25.35 15.62 9.83
C ARG A 181 26.83 15.70 9.48
N GLU A 182 27.65 16.17 10.41
CA GLU A 182 29.12 16.18 10.29
C GLU A 182 29.74 15.25 11.33
N ILE A 183 30.68 14.39 10.91
CA ILE A 183 31.53 13.60 11.82
C ILE A 183 32.96 13.56 11.28
N THR A 184 33.90 13.12 12.10
CA THR A 184 35.31 12.96 11.75
C THR A 184 35.58 11.51 11.36
N PHE A 185 36.26 11.29 10.24
CA PHE A 185 36.83 9.98 9.89
C PHE A 185 38.35 10.04 9.78
N ARG A 186 39.00 8.90 10.00
CA ARG A 186 40.41 8.67 9.66
C ARG A 186 40.53 8.18 8.22
N LEU A 187 41.06 9.04 7.35
CA LEU A 187 41.40 8.70 5.97
C LEU A 187 42.92 8.75 5.77
N LYS A 188 43.51 7.63 5.36
CA LYS A 188 44.98 7.48 5.20
C LYS A 188 45.76 7.92 6.45
N GLY A 189 45.25 7.58 7.63
CA GLY A 189 45.88 7.92 8.91
C GLY A 189 45.67 9.36 9.40
N ARG A 190 44.97 10.22 8.66
CA ARG A 190 44.65 11.60 9.06
C ARG A 190 43.18 11.74 9.41
N ALA A 191 42.88 12.47 10.48
CA ALA A 191 41.53 12.88 10.82
C ALA A 191 41.04 13.96 9.84
N GLN A 192 39.84 13.79 9.30
CA GLN A 192 39.21 14.72 8.37
C GLN A 192 37.71 14.78 8.65
N THR A 193 37.13 15.97 8.53
CA THR A 193 35.68 16.16 8.64
C THR A 193 34.98 15.66 7.39
N PHE A 194 33.91 14.90 7.60
CA PHE A 194 33.02 14.38 6.57
C PHE A 194 31.58 14.81 6.87
N GLY A 195 30.84 15.07 5.80
CA GLY A 195 29.41 15.33 5.85
C GLY A 195 28.63 14.08 5.41
N LEU A 196 27.58 13.74 6.15
CA LEU A 196 26.53 12.84 5.68
C LEU A 196 25.68 13.64 4.71
N ALA A 197 25.93 13.44 3.43
CA ALA A 197 25.43 14.26 2.37
C ALA A 197 24.33 13.55 1.58
N ARG A 198 23.41 14.35 1.02
CA ARG A 198 22.52 13.92 -0.06
C ARG A 198 22.64 14.88 -1.24
N MET A 199 22.41 14.37 -2.44
CA MET A 199 22.45 15.18 -3.66
C MET A 199 21.25 16.13 -3.71
N LEU A 200 21.46 17.31 -4.29
CA LEU A 200 20.36 18.19 -4.69
C LEU A 200 20.15 18.14 -6.21
N ASN A 201 18.89 18.11 -6.64
CA ASN A 201 18.56 18.26 -8.06
C ASN A 201 18.56 19.74 -8.48
N GLY A 202 18.26 20.01 -9.75
CA GLY A 202 18.20 21.39 -10.30
C GLY A 202 17.14 22.30 -9.66
N LYS A 203 16.18 21.74 -8.92
CA LYS A 203 15.17 22.48 -8.13
C LYS A 203 15.56 22.62 -6.65
N SER A 204 16.77 22.23 -6.28
CA SER A 204 17.25 22.17 -4.89
C SER A 204 16.48 21.17 -4.01
N GLU A 205 15.88 20.12 -4.58
CA GLU A 205 15.24 19.05 -3.81
C GLU A 205 16.24 17.94 -3.51
N ILE A 206 16.11 17.29 -2.34
CA ILE A 206 16.98 16.19 -1.96
C ILE A 206 16.70 14.95 -2.83
N THR A 207 17.75 14.34 -3.38
CA THR A 207 17.68 13.12 -4.19
C THR A 207 18.74 12.10 -3.81
N GLY A 208 18.54 10.86 -4.25
CA GLY A 208 19.47 9.76 -4.03
C GLY A 208 19.55 9.28 -2.57
N VAL A 209 20.42 8.30 -2.34
CA VAL A 209 20.74 7.78 -1.00
C VAL A 209 21.77 8.67 -0.31
N ALA A 210 21.79 8.65 1.02
CA ALA A 210 22.81 9.37 1.78
C ALA A 210 24.18 8.71 1.62
N PHE A 211 25.24 9.52 1.62
CA PHE A 211 26.62 9.08 1.50
C PHE A 211 27.55 9.98 2.31
N TRP A 212 28.70 9.46 2.70
CA TRP A 212 29.74 10.26 3.34
C TRP A 212 30.65 10.92 2.29
N VAL A 213 30.93 12.20 2.47
CA VAL A 213 31.84 12.98 1.62
C VAL A 213 32.76 13.85 2.46
N SER A 214 34.02 14.00 2.03
CA SER A 214 34.97 14.89 2.72
C SER A 214 34.54 16.34 2.57
N LEU A 215 34.58 17.11 3.65
CA LEU A 215 34.30 18.55 3.67
C LEU A 215 35.58 19.39 3.68
N ASP A 216 36.70 18.83 3.20
CA ASP A 216 37.95 19.58 3.05
C ASP A 216 37.71 20.81 2.16
N PRO A 217 38.04 22.03 2.63
CA PRO A 217 37.81 23.27 1.87
C PRO A 217 38.48 23.31 0.49
N GLN A 218 39.48 22.45 0.23
CA GLN A 218 40.09 22.32 -1.09
C GLN A 218 39.15 21.64 -2.11
N TYR A 219 38.21 20.82 -1.65
CA TYR A 219 37.31 20.05 -2.52
C TYR A 219 35.88 20.56 -2.49
N MET A 220 35.46 21.13 -1.36
CA MET A 220 34.08 21.57 -1.11
C MET A 220 34.05 23.04 -0.67
N THR A 221 33.20 23.85 -1.29
CA THR A 221 32.94 25.24 -0.85
C THR A 221 31.54 25.37 -0.25
N PRO A 222 31.35 26.09 0.86
CA PRO A 222 30.02 26.41 1.37
C PRO A 222 29.20 27.18 0.33
N ALA A 223 27.91 26.82 0.21
CA ALA A 223 26.98 27.35 -0.78
C ALA A 223 25.65 27.83 -0.16
N GLY A 224 25.68 28.19 1.13
CA GLY A 224 24.54 28.66 1.90
C GLY A 224 23.93 27.60 2.83
N LYS A 225 22.66 27.79 3.19
CA LYS A 225 21.88 26.87 4.03
C LYS A 225 20.52 26.63 3.39
N GLN A 226 19.92 25.48 3.72
CA GLN A 226 18.57 25.14 3.30
C GLN A 226 17.91 24.21 4.31
N ARG A 227 16.58 24.35 4.47
CA ARG A 227 15.76 23.37 5.20
C ARG A 227 15.43 22.21 4.28
N ALA A 228 16.25 21.16 4.36
CA ALA A 228 16.26 20.03 3.44
C ALA A 228 14.90 19.31 3.37
N HIS A 229 14.21 19.24 4.51
CA HIS A 229 13.05 18.37 4.72
C HIS A 229 11.70 19.05 4.49
N LEU A 230 11.67 20.30 4.02
CA LEU A 230 10.41 20.99 3.75
C LEU A 230 9.65 20.28 2.62
N PRO A 231 8.41 19.81 2.85
CA PRO A 231 7.54 19.32 1.80
C PRO A 231 7.30 20.37 0.72
N ALA A 232 6.96 19.94 -0.50
CA ALA A 232 6.80 20.83 -1.65
C ALA A 232 5.77 21.95 -1.40
N TRP A 233 4.63 21.62 -0.78
CA TRP A 233 3.62 22.62 -0.44
C TRP A 233 4.13 23.64 0.60
N MET A 234 4.94 23.20 1.58
CA MET A 234 5.55 24.12 2.55
C MET A 234 6.58 25.03 1.90
N GLN A 235 7.36 24.54 0.92
CA GLN A 235 8.28 25.38 0.16
C GLN A 235 7.53 26.47 -0.62
N GLN A 236 6.39 26.14 -1.21
CA GLN A 236 5.55 27.13 -1.89
C GLN A 236 4.97 28.15 -0.90
N ALA A 237 4.44 27.70 0.23
CA ALA A 237 3.90 28.58 1.27
C ALA A 237 4.97 29.51 1.86
N VAL A 238 6.20 29.02 2.09
CA VAL A 238 7.35 29.83 2.51
C VAL A 238 7.70 30.87 1.44
N THR A 239 7.66 30.49 0.16
CA THR A 239 7.89 31.41 -0.97
C THR A 239 6.82 32.50 -1.05
N GLN A 240 5.55 32.15 -0.73
CA GLN A 240 4.45 33.12 -0.65
C GLN A 240 4.61 34.09 0.52
N GLY A 241 5.38 33.74 1.56
CA GLY A 241 5.81 34.65 2.62
C GLY A 241 4.73 35.02 3.64
N VAL A 242 3.59 34.32 3.62
CA VAL A 242 2.47 34.51 4.55
C VAL A 242 2.55 33.43 5.63
N PHE A 243 2.70 33.85 6.90
CA PHE A 243 2.85 32.98 8.05
C PHE A 243 1.80 33.27 9.10
N ASP A 244 1.53 32.29 9.97
CA ASP A 244 0.70 32.42 11.18
C ASP A 244 -0.78 32.80 10.91
N THR A 245 -1.21 32.76 9.65
CA THR A 245 -2.60 32.98 9.22
C THR A 245 -2.99 31.97 8.14
N VAL A 246 -4.30 31.80 7.93
CA VAL A 246 -4.82 30.95 6.86
C VAL A 246 -4.56 31.64 5.52
N ALA A 247 -4.00 30.89 4.58
CA ALA A 247 -3.73 31.35 3.23
C ALA A 247 -4.16 30.31 2.20
N ARG A 248 -4.50 30.81 1.01
CA ARG A 248 -4.74 29.99 -0.18
C ARG A 248 -3.51 30.05 -1.09
N PRO A 249 -3.13 28.93 -1.75
CA PRO A 249 -2.14 28.96 -2.82
C PRO A 249 -2.47 30.02 -3.88
N ALA A 250 -1.46 30.81 -4.27
CA ALA A 250 -1.62 31.84 -5.32
C ALA A 250 -1.91 31.26 -6.72
N ALA A 251 -1.58 29.99 -6.94
CA ALA A 251 -1.87 29.23 -8.14
C ALA A 251 -2.21 27.79 -7.75
N THR A 252 -3.01 27.09 -8.56
CA THR A 252 -3.37 25.68 -8.34
C THR A 252 -2.13 24.86 -8.03
N PHE A 253 -2.18 24.14 -6.92
CA PHE A 253 -1.10 23.28 -6.45
C PHE A 253 -1.64 21.90 -6.16
N GLU A 254 -1.23 20.93 -6.95
CA GLU A 254 -1.66 19.55 -6.82
C GLU A 254 -0.64 18.73 -6.03
N VAL A 255 -1.15 17.79 -5.24
CA VAL A 255 -0.37 16.77 -4.53
C VAL A 255 -0.84 15.40 -4.94
N ALA A 256 0.06 14.41 -4.88
CA ALA A 256 -0.26 13.02 -5.12
C ALA A 256 -0.28 12.19 -3.83
N ALA A 257 -1.02 11.09 -3.85
CA ALA A 257 -0.97 10.11 -2.76
C ALA A 257 0.46 9.58 -2.59
N GLY A 258 0.99 9.72 -1.37
CA GLY A 258 2.36 9.35 -1.00
C GLY A 258 3.33 10.53 -0.90
N ASP A 259 2.97 11.70 -1.42
CA ASP A 259 3.78 12.92 -1.27
C ASP A 259 3.88 13.31 0.21
N ALA A 260 5.00 13.95 0.58
CA ALA A 260 5.23 14.35 1.97
C ALA A 260 4.24 15.45 2.39
N VAL A 261 3.60 15.26 3.54
CA VAL A 261 2.75 16.26 4.22
C VAL A 261 3.57 17.10 5.18
N GLY A 262 4.39 16.46 6.00
CA GLY A 262 5.11 17.12 7.09
C GLY A 262 5.53 16.14 8.17
N TYR A 263 5.89 16.68 9.33
CA TYR A 263 6.32 15.91 10.50
C TYR A 263 5.43 16.27 11.69
N LEU A 264 5.43 15.44 12.72
CA LEU A 264 4.66 15.65 13.93
C LEU A 264 5.18 16.87 14.69
N ALA A 265 4.29 17.74 15.16
CA ALA A 265 4.66 18.83 16.05
C ALA A 265 4.77 18.35 17.50
N GLU A 266 5.72 18.89 18.25
CA GLU A 266 5.71 18.78 19.71
C GLU A 266 4.63 19.68 20.30
N ASP A 267 3.77 19.06 21.10
CA ASP A 267 2.73 19.69 21.89
C ASP A 267 3.07 19.51 23.38
N ILE A 268 2.93 20.60 24.14
CA ILE A 268 3.12 20.67 25.58
C ILE A 268 1.83 21.25 26.15
N ALA A 269 1.01 20.40 26.75
CA ALA A 269 -0.32 20.72 27.27
C ALA A 269 -0.39 20.55 28.80
N PRO A 270 -1.34 21.21 29.48
CA PRO A 270 -1.59 20.99 30.91
C PRO A 270 -1.93 19.52 31.22
N ASP A 271 -1.38 19.00 32.32
CA ASP A 271 -1.69 17.66 32.83
C ASP A 271 -1.89 17.70 34.36
N GLY A 272 -3.08 17.30 34.82
CA GLY A 272 -3.42 17.19 36.23
C GLY A 272 -3.22 18.47 37.06
N THR A 273 -2.85 18.30 38.34
CA THR A 273 -2.75 19.38 39.33
C THR A 273 -1.45 20.19 39.22
N GLY A 274 -1.27 20.89 38.09
CA GLY A 274 -0.17 21.82 37.86
C GLY A 274 1.02 21.27 37.06
N GLY A 275 0.87 20.08 36.46
CA GLY A 275 1.84 19.48 35.57
C GLY A 275 1.65 19.89 34.10
N VAL A 276 2.57 19.43 33.25
CA VAL A 276 2.43 19.46 31.80
C VAL A 276 2.85 18.12 31.23
N GLU A 277 2.15 17.67 30.20
CA GLU A 277 2.56 16.52 29.40
C GLU A 277 3.19 16.98 28.09
N LYS A 278 4.01 16.11 27.49
CA LYS A 278 4.66 16.38 26.20
C LYS A 278 4.39 15.23 25.25
N SER A 279 3.92 15.54 24.05
CA SER A 279 3.71 14.56 23.00
C SER A 279 3.99 15.14 21.63
N ALA A 280 4.57 14.35 20.73
CA ALA A 280 4.69 14.71 19.33
C ALA A 280 3.55 14.04 18.54
N PHE A 281 2.63 14.82 17.99
CA PHE A 281 1.51 14.30 17.24
C PHE A 281 1.00 15.24 16.14
N ALA A 282 0.16 14.71 15.27
CA ALA A 282 -0.66 15.45 14.32
C ALA A 282 -2.09 14.90 14.36
N HIS A 283 -3.05 15.73 13.96
CA HIS A 283 -4.45 15.35 13.82
C HIS A 283 -4.84 15.33 12.35
N ILE A 284 -5.58 14.30 11.94
CA ILE A 284 -5.98 14.08 10.56
C ILE A 284 -7.49 13.86 10.49
N GLU A 285 -8.16 14.60 9.60
CA GLU A 285 -9.58 14.43 9.31
C GLU A 285 -9.84 14.24 7.83
N VAL A 286 -10.91 13.52 7.52
CA VAL A 286 -11.49 13.48 6.19
C VAL A 286 -12.91 14.01 6.28
N LEU A 287 -13.15 15.11 5.56
CA LEU A 287 -14.35 15.93 5.65
C LEU A 287 -15.05 16.02 4.29
N SER A 288 -16.36 16.28 4.27
CA SER A 288 -17.07 16.63 3.03
C SER A 288 -18.24 17.58 3.29
N THR A 289 -18.40 18.54 2.40
CA THR A 289 -19.57 19.43 2.32
C THR A 289 -20.48 19.06 1.15
N ASP A 290 -20.19 17.94 0.48
CA ASP A 290 -20.86 17.51 -0.74
C ASP A 290 -22.26 16.98 -0.42
N SER A 291 -23.28 17.54 -1.07
CA SER A 291 -24.67 17.12 -0.90
C SER A 291 -24.94 15.72 -1.46
N ARG A 292 -24.01 15.17 -2.27
CA ARG A 292 -24.13 13.84 -2.87
C ARG A 292 -23.68 12.70 -1.95
N MET A 293 -23.27 12.96 -0.71
CA MET A 293 -22.74 11.93 0.21
C MET A 293 -23.62 10.67 0.28
N ILE A 294 -24.92 10.84 0.53
CA ILE A 294 -25.86 9.71 0.67
C ILE A 294 -26.01 8.95 -0.66
N ASP A 295 -26.14 9.69 -1.78
CA ASP A 295 -26.24 9.12 -3.13
C ASP A 295 -24.95 8.35 -3.51
N PHE A 296 -23.78 8.86 -3.10
CA PHE A 296 -22.48 8.22 -3.32
C PHE A 296 -22.34 6.92 -2.54
N LEU A 297 -22.68 6.93 -1.24
CA LEU A 297 -22.59 5.75 -0.38
C LEU A 297 -23.57 4.64 -0.78
N SER A 298 -24.76 5.01 -1.25
CA SER A 298 -25.77 4.07 -1.75
C SER A 298 -25.53 3.61 -3.20
N ASN A 299 -24.45 4.08 -3.84
CA ASN A 299 -24.14 3.83 -5.25
C ASN A 299 -25.34 4.07 -6.17
N LYS A 300 -26.04 5.20 -6.01
CA LYS A 300 -27.27 5.49 -6.76
C LYS A 300 -27.07 5.44 -8.28
N ALA A 301 -25.87 5.77 -8.77
CA ALA A 301 -25.56 5.67 -10.19
C ALA A 301 -25.25 4.25 -10.66
N GLN A 302 -25.24 3.25 -9.78
CA GLN A 302 -25.00 1.84 -10.06
C GLN A 302 -23.64 1.59 -10.73
N VAL A 303 -22.58 2.15 -10.17
CA VAL A 303 -21.21 1.89 -10.61
C VAL A 303 -20.90 0.40 -10.43
N LYS A 304 -20.33 -0.23 -11.46
CA LYS A 304 -20.02 -1.67 -11.50
C LYS A 304 -18.53 -1.99 -11.56
N SER A 305 -17.68 -0.97 -11.63
CA SER A 305 -16.22 -1.11 -11.58
C SER A 305 -15.75 -1.43 -10.15
N GLY A 306 -14.52 -1.93 -10.04
CA GLY A 306 -13.90 -2.28 -8.75
C GLY A 306 -14.07 -3.74 -8.34
N LEU A 307 -13.66 -4.06 -7.12
CA LEU A 307 -13.81 -5.41 -6.56
C LEU A 307 -15.26 -5.75 -6.29
N LYS A 308 -15.53 -7.05 -6.20
CA LYS A 308 -16.77 -7.59 -5.64
C LYS A 308 -16.52 -8.16 -4.25
N TYR A 309 -17.56 -8.17 -3.43
CA TYR A 309 -17.53 -8.66 -2.07
C TYR A 309 -18.65 -9.66 -1.82
N VAL A 310 -18.40 -10.50 -0.82
CA VAL A 310 -19.37 -11.42 -0.24
C VAL A 310 -19.54 -11.02 1.22
N HIS A 311 -20.78 -10.75 1.61
CA HIS A 311 -21.18 -10.56 2.99
C HIS A 311 -21.72 -11.89 3.52
N ILE A 312 -21.07 -12.41 4.56
CA ILE A 312 -21.40 -13.71 5.14
C ILE A 312 -22.50 -13.53 6.18
N HIS A 313 -23.58 -14.30 6.06
CA HIS A 313 -24.64 -14.28 7.06
C HIS A 313 -24.23 -15.07 8.32
N PRO A 314 -24.60 -14.62 9.52
CA PRO A 314 -24.39 -15.38 10.75
C PRO A 314 -25.24 -16.63 10.78
N GLU A 315 -24.82 -17.63 11.55
CA GLU A 315 -25.55 -18.90 11.74
C GLU A 315 -25.73 -19.72 10.45
N SER A 316 -25.17 -19.26 9.33
CA SER A 316 -25.11 -19.99 8.07
C SER A 316 -24.42 -21.34 8.21
N ALA A 317 -24.96 -22.33 7.50
CA ALA A 317 -24.44 -23.67 7.52
C ALA A 317 -23.09 -23.75 6.80
N ILE A 318 -22.11 -24.42 7.42
CA ILE A 318 -20.82 -24.66 6.78
C ILE A 318 -20.85 -26.01 6.07
N TYR A 319 -20.31 -26.05 4.87
CA TYR A 319 -20.22 -27.25 4.02
C TYR A 319 -18.75 -27.64 3.80
N SER A 320 -18.49 -28.94 3.68
CA SER A 320 -17.23 -29.46 3.17
C SER A 320 -17.40 -29.86 1.71
N ARG A 321 -16.37 -29.65 0.89
CA ARG A 321 -16.40 -29.94 -0.55
C ARG A 321 -15.53 -31.14 -0.92
N SER A 322 -16.07 -32.03 -1.75
CA SER A 322 -15.33 -33.10 -2.42
C SER A 322 -15.72 -33.16 -3.89
N GLY A 323 -14.85 -32.65 -4.77
CA GLY A 323 -15.16 -32.51 -6.20
C GLY A 323 -16.32 -31.55 -6.43
N ASP A 324 -17.44 -32.08 -6.92
CA ASP A 324 -18.68 -31.35 -7.21
C ASP A 324 -19.75 -31.50 -6.11
N THR A 325 -19.43 -32.23 -5.02
CA THR A 325 -20.38 -32.50 -3.94
C THR A 325 -20.09 -31.66 -2.70
N PHE A 326 -21.11 -30.98 -2.19
CA PHE A 326 -21.09 -30.20 -0.95
C PHE A 326 -21.88 -30.91 0.14
N THR A 327 -21.22 -31.27 1.23
CA THR A 327 -21.85 -31.96 2.37
C THR A 327 -21.93 -31.02 3.54
N ARG A 328 -23.14 -30.80 4.07
CA ARG A 328 -23.36 -29.96 5.25
C ARG A 328 -22.62 -30.55 6.45
N THR A 329 -21.81 -29.74 7.11
CA THR A 329 -21.09 -30.12 8.32
C THR A 329 -21.96 -29.87 9.57
N ARG A 330 -21.45 -30.21 10.75
CA ARG A 330 -22.06 -29.77 12.03
C ARG A 330 -21.70 -28.34 12.40
N GLY A 331 -20.79 -27.70 11.65
CA GLY A 331 -20.35 -26.33 11.88
C GLY A 331 -21.32 -25.31 11.30
N GLN A 332 -21.31 -24.13 11.90
CA GLN A 332 -22.04 -22.96 11.44
C GLN A 332 -21.19 -21.71 11.67
N VAL A 333 -21.43 -20.67 10.87
CA VAL A 333 -20.87 -19.35 11.13
C VAL A 333 -21.35 -18.88 12.50
N LYS A 334 -20.46 -18.30 13.31
CA LYS A 334 -20.88 -17.83 14.64
C LYS A 334 -21.90 -16.71 14.50
N GLN A 335 -22.81 -16.63 15.45
CA GLN A 335 -23.94 -15.69 15.45
C GLN A 335 -23.51 -14.21 15.47
N ASP A 336 -22.27 -13.93 15.84
CA ASP A 336 -21.68 -12.62 16.00
C ASP A 336 -20.74 -12.21 14.86
N ILE A 337 -20.55 -13.05 13.83
CA ILE A 337 -19.63 -12.76 12.71
C ILE A 337 -20.43 -12.22 11.53
N HIS A 338 -20.17 -10.96 11.16
CA HIS A 338 -20.66 -10.28 9.95
C HIS A 338 -19.50 -9.90 9.06
N LYS A 339 -18.87 -10.92 8.49
CA LYS A 339 -17.62 -10.75 7.79
C LYS A 339 -17.89 -10.43 6.32
N ILE A 340 -17.35 -9.31 5.88
CA ILE A 340 -17.31 -8.93 4.47
C ILE A 340 -15.94 -9.30 3.91
N MET A 341 -15.94 -10.11 2.86
CA MET A 341 -14.71 -10.61 2.22
C MET A 341 -14.69 -10.25 0.74
N PRO A 342 -13.51 -9.91 0.18
CA PRO A 342 -13.35 -9.85 -1.26
C PRO A 342 -13.77 -11.18 -1.90
N GLN A 343 -14.67 -11.13 -2.88
CA GLN A 343 -15.27 -12.31 -3.49
C GLN A 343 -14.24 -13.19 -4.22
N ASP A 344 -13.20 -12.58 -4.79
CA ASP A 344 -12.08 -13.28 -5.42
C ASP A 344 -11.33 -14.19 -4.43
N LYS A 345 -11.16 -13.73 -3.18
CA LYS A 345 -10.59 -14.53 -2.09
C LYS A 345 -11.51 -15.65 -1.64
N CYS A 346 -12.82 -15.54 -1.92
CA CYS A 346 -13.79 -16.57 -1.60
C CYS A 346 -13.94 -17.65 -2.69
N ARG A 347 -13.09 -17.64 -3.74
CA ARG A 347 -12.97 -18.68 -4.78
C ARG A 347 -14.32 -19.30 -5.19
N PRO A 348 -15.26 -18.48 -5.71
CA PRO A 348 -16.61 -18.95 -6.00
C PRO A 348 -16.58 -20.14 -6.95
N PHE A 349 -17.40 -21.14 -6.65
CA PHE A 349 -17.54 -22.35 -7.45
C PHE A 349 -19.00 -22.61 -7.77
N THR A 350 -19.30 -22.86 -9.04
CA THR A 350 -20.63 -23.28 -9.49
C THR A 350 -20.63 -24.78 -9.71
N ASP A 351 -21.50 -25.50 -9.01
CA ASP A 351 -21.64 -26.94 -9.18
C ASP A 351 -22.40 -27.31 -10.47
N SER A 352 -22.46 -28.61 -10.79
CA SER A 352 -23.17 -29.10 -11.98
C SER A 352 -24.69 -28.83 -12.00
N SER A 353 -25.29 -28.51 -10.85
CA SER A 353 -26.69 -28.10 -10.75
C SER A 353 -26.90 -26.61 -11.01
N GLY A 354 -25.81 -25.83 -11.10
CA GLY A 354 -25.83 -24.39 -11.30
C GLY A 354 -25.82 -23.57 -10.00
N LYS A 355 -25.74 -24.21 -8.83
CA LYS A 355 -25.69 -23.52 -7.54
C LYS A 355 -24.28 -23.01 -7.25
N ARG A 356 -24.16 -21.79 -6.75
CA ARG A 356 -22.87 -21.19 -6.38
C ARG A 356 -22.52 -21.45 -4.91
N TRP A 357 -21.21 -21.57 -4.69
CA TRP A 357 -20.60 -21.85 -3.40
C TRP A 357 -19.37 -20.98 -3.20
N PHE A 358 -19.10 -20.58 -1.96
CA PHE A 358 -18.02 -19.67 -1.60
C PHE A 358 -17.09 -20.32 -0.56
N ASP A 359 -15.79 -20.41 -0.86
CA ASP A 359 -14.74 -20.90 0.02
C ASP A 359 -14.36 -19.82 1.03
N ILE A 360 -14.61 -20.02 2.31
CA ILE A 360 -14.26 -19.05 3.36
C ILE A 360 -12.94 -19.40 4.07
N GLY A 361 -12.20 -20.38 3.55
CA GLY A 361 -10.93 -20.86 4.10
C GLY A 361 -11.07 -22.14 4.93
N ASP A 362 -9.95 -22.79 5.23
CA ASP A 362 -9.86 -24.01 6.06
C ASP A 362 -10.79 -25.16 5.63
N GLY A 363 -11.16 -25.21 4.34
CA GLY A 363 -12.05 -26.22 3.79
C GLY A 363 -13.54 -25.99 4.10
N ALA A 364 -13.90 -24.83 4.65
CA ALA A 364 -15.27 -24.41 4.92
C ALA A 364 -15.87 -23.67 3.71
N TRP A 365 -17.05 -24.11 3.29
CA TRP A 365 -17.80 -23.54 2.17
C TRP A 365 -19.17 -23.04 2.62
N LEU A 366 -19.65 -21.98 2.00
CA LEU A 366 -21.00 -21.44 2.17
C LEU A 366 -21.79 -21.55 0.86
N SER A 367 -23.09 -21.79 0.99
CA SER A 367 -24.05 -21.73 -0.12
C SER A 367 -24.28 -20.29 -0.54
N GLU A 368 -24.64 -20.04 -1.80
CA GLU A 368 -25.10 -18.70 -2.22
C GLU A 368 -26.39 -18.23 -1.54
N GLU A 369 -27.14 -19.12 -0.91
CA GLU A 369 -28.31 -18.79 -0.09
C GLU A 369 -27.92 -18.26 1.31
N ASP A 370 -26.66 -18.46 1.72
CA ASP A 370 -26.12 -18.13 3.04
C ASP A 370 -25.25 -16.85 3.02
N VAL A 371 -25.23 -16.13 1.90
CA VAL A 371 -24.41 -14.93 1.71
C VAL A 371 -25.09 -13.91 0.80
N ASP A 372 -24.77 -12.63 0.98
CA ASP A 372 -25.01 -11.62 -0.06
C ASP A 372 -23.74 -11.52 -0.93
N ALA A 373 -23.83 -11.99 -2.17
CA ALA A 373 -22.72 -11.99 -3.11
C ALA A 373 -22.85 -10.88 -4.17
N ASP A 374 -21.77 -10.66 -4.93
CA ASP A 374 -21.67 -9.69 -6.00
C ASP A 374 -21.87 -8.22 -5.57
N ILE A 375 -21.69 -7.93 -4.27
CA ILE A 375 -21.70 -6.57 -3.75
C ILE A 375 -20.54 -5.82 -4.38
N GLY A 376 -20.82 -4.74 -5.11
CA GLY A 376 -19.80 -3.93 -5.76
C GLY A 376 -19.02 -3.10 -4.75
N GLN A 377 -17.77 -2.78 -5.07
CA GLN A 377 -16.91 -1.97 -4.21
C GLN A 377 -17.52 -0.62 -3.81
N TYR A 378 -18.32 -0.03 -4.69
CA TYR A 378 -18.92 1.28 -4.45
C TYR A 378 -20.31 1.18 -3.82
N ASP A 379 -20.86 -0.02 -3.61
CA ASP A 379 -22.08 -0.27 -2.83
C ASP A 379 -21.74 -0.12 -1.32
N LEU A 380 -21.25 1.06 -0.91
CA LEU A 380 -20.63 1.27 0.40
C LEU A 380 -21.59 1.02 1.56
N MET A 381 -22.88 1.32 1.40
CA MET A 381 -23.90 0.99 2.41
C MET A 381 -24.04 -0.53 2.61
N ASP A 382 -23.99 -1.31 1.53
CA ASP A 382 -23.99 -2.78 1.61
C ASP A 382 -22.67 -3.32 2.17
N LEU A 383 -21.58 -2.54 2.04
CA LEU A 383 -20.28 -2.79 2.68
C LEU A 383 -20.19 -2.29 4.13
N GLY A 384 -21.33 -1.91 4.73
CA GLY A 384 -21.46 -1.55 6.14
C GLY A 384 -21.38 -0.06 6.46
N PHE A 385 -21.18 0.83 5.48
CA PHE A 385 -21.20 2.27 5.74
C PHE A 385 -22.60 2.75 6.11
N SER A 386 -22.68 3.68 7.05
CA SER A 386 -23.96 4.22 7.54
C SER A 386 -23.84 5.70 7.84
N THR A 387 -24.88 6.46 7.48
CA THR A 387 -24.91 7.91 7.66
C THR A 387 -25.69 8.28 8.90
N PHE A 388 -25.16 9.24 9.66
CA PHE A 388 -25.83 9.84 10.81
C PHE A 388 -25.75 11.35 10.69
N GLU A 389 -26.79 12.06 11.08
CA GLU A 389 -26.80 13.53 11.10
C GLU A 389 -27.15 14.01 12.50
N GLU A 390 -26.32 14.89 13.04
CA GLU A 390 -26.62 15.62 14.26
C GLU A 390 -27.00 17.06 13.90
N LEU A 391 -28.08 17.55 14.51
CA LEU A 391 -28.46 18.95 14.39
C LEU A 391 -27.39 19.83 15.06
N PRO A 392 -27.19 21.08 14.60
CA PRO A 392 -26.23 21.98 15.21
C PRO A 392 -26.39 22.05 16.74
N ILE A 393 -25.29 21.82 17.46
CA ILE A 393 -25.31 21.73 18.92
C ILE A 393 -24.99 23.07 19.56
N SER A 394 -25.79 23.42 20.57
CA SER A 394 -25.56 24.64 21.35
C SER A 394 -24.54 24.46 22.48
N ASP A 395 -24.11 23.22 22.75
CA ASP A 395 -23.22 22.83 23.84
C ASP A 395 -22.35 21.62 23.44
N MET A 396 -21.06 21.85 23.18
CA MET A 396 -20.11 20.80 22.77
C MET A 396 -19.92 19.70 23.82
N THR A 397 -20.13 20.00 25.10
CA THR A 397 -19.99 19.00 26.18
C THR A 397 -21.03 17.87 26.06
N LYS A 398 -22.07 18.06 25.24
CA LYS A 398 -23.13 17.09 25.00
C LYS A 398 -23.07 16.42 23.63
N SER A 399 -21.98 16.63 22.90
CA SER A 399 -21.81 16.12 21.54
C SER A 399 -21.87 14.58 21.43
N LEU A 400 -21.53 13.87 22.52
CA LEU A 400 -21.66 12.40 22.64
C LEU A 400 -23.00 11.94 23.25
N HIS A 401 -23.93 12.87 23.47
CA HIS A 401 -25.28 12.59 23.99
C HIS A 401 -26.37 12.93 22.97
N GLY A 402 -25.98 13.25 21.73
CA GLY A 402 -26.89 13.52 20.61
C GLY A 402 -27.70 12.30 20.16
N GLY A 403 -28.75 12.54 19.38
CA GLY A 403 -29.63 11.48 18.88
C GLY A 403 -28.88 10.46 18.00
N TRP A 404 -27.89 10.95 17.27
CA TRP A 404 -27.06 10.16 16.36
C TRP A 404 -26.32 8.99 17.05
N ILE A 405 -25.90 9.15 18.31
CA ILE A 405 -25.19 8.11 19.08
C ILE A 405 -26.12 6.90 19.30
N LYS A 406 -27.37 7.18 19.68
CA LYS A 406 -28.38 6.13 19.89
C LYS A 406 -28.72 5.41 18.58
N ASP A 407 -28.81 6.16 17.48
CA ASP A 407 -29.03 5.59 16.16
C ASP A 407 -27.82 4.74 15.73
N GLY A 408 -26.60 5.20 16.03
CA GLY A 408 -25.35 4.44 15.85
C GLY A 408 -25.36 3.10 16.59
N PHE A 409 -25.79 3.08 17.85
CA PHE A 409 -25.95 1.82 18.61
C PHE A 409 -27.02 0.92 18.06
N THR A 410 -28.15 1.49 17.64
CA THR A 410 -29.21 0.75 16.98
C THR A 410 -28.67 0.09 15.72
N ARG A 411 -27.87 0.82 14.93
CA ARG A 411 -27.22 0.29 13.73
C ARG A 411 -26.22 -0.82 14.04
N ILE A 412 -25.37 -0.67 15.05
CA ILE A 412 -24.47 -1.75 15.50
C ILE A 412 -25.28 -2.99 15.89
N ALA A 413 -26.38 -2.82 16.63
CA ALA A 413 -27.22 -3.93 17.07
C ALA A 413 -27.95 -4.63 15.91
N GLU A 414 -28.47 -3.87 14.94
CA GLU A 414 -29.08 -4.40 13.71
C GLU A 414 -28.08 -5.18 12.87
N TRP A 415 -26.89 -4.62 12.68
CA TRP A 415 -25.87 -5.26 11.86
C TRP A 415 -25.43 -6.57 12.49
N VAL A 416 -25.31 -6.65 13.83
CA VAL A 416 -24.97 -7.91 14.51
C VAL A 416 -26.13 -8.93 14.52
N ARG A 417 -27.41 -8.51 14.41
CA ARG A 417 -28.59 -9.42 14.37
C ARG A 417 -29.76 -8.88 13.53
N PRO A 418 -29.81 -9.16 12.23
CA PRO A 418 -30.86 -8.63 11.34
C PRO A 418 -32.28 -9.15 11.63
N GLU A 419 -32.46 -10.37 12.15
CA GLU A 419 -33.78 -11.01 12.29
C GLU A 419 -34.74 -10.39 13.32
N ARG A 420 -34.29 -9.40 14.13
CA ARG A 420 -35.08 -8.86 15.25
C ARG A 420 -35.37 -7.37 15.18
N GLY A 421 -35.09 -6.72 14.06
CA GLY A 421 -35.13 -5.25 13.92
C GLY A 421 -36.45 -4.54 14.26
N ILE A 422 -37.61 -5.20 14.40
CA ILE A 422 -38.89 -4.47 14.59
C ILE A 422 -39.83 -5.10 15.64
N ARG A 423 -39.54 -6.27 16.22
CA ARG A 423 -40.46 -6.91 17.20
C ARG A 423 -39.77 -7.33 18.50
N GLU A 424 -40.25 -6.71 19.56
CA GLU A 424 -40.18 -7.06 20.99
C GLU A 424 -39.06 -6.44 21.85
N LYS A 425 -39.50 -6.02 23.05
CA LYS A 425 -38.80 -5.46 24.21
C LYS A 425 -37.69 -6.36 24.80
N ARG A 426 -37.06 -7.24 24.02
CA ARG A 426 -35.97 -8.12 24.46
C ARG A 426 -34.68 -7.70 23.78
N VAL A 427 -34.10 -6.62 24.31
CA VAL A 427 -32.68 -6.26 24.17
C VAL A 427 -31.87 -7.56 24.27
N SER A 428 -31.14 -7.95 23.22
CA SER A 428 -30.43 -9.24 23.20
C SER A 428 -29.41 -9.28 24.34
N ASP A 429 -29.13 -10.45 24.92
CA ASP A 429 -28.13 -10.53 26.01
C ASP A 429 -26.74 -10.09 25.54
N TYR A 430 -26.51 -10.14 24.23
CA TYR A 430 -25.38 -9.53 23.52
C TYR A 430 -25.39 -8.00 23.59
N TYR A 431 -26.46 -7.33 23.14
CA TYR A 431 -26.57 -5.87 23.21
C TYR A 431 -26.55 -5.38 24.66
N LYS A 432 -27.13 -6.14 25.60
CA LYS A 432 -26.96 -5.90 27.05
C LYS A 432 -25.53 -6.11 27.52
N ALA A 433 -24.77 -7.06 26.98
CA ALA A 433 -23.38 -7.29 27.37
C ALA A 433 -22.46 -6.22 26.79
N LEU A 434 -22.69 -5.79 25.54
CA LEU A 434 -22.03 -4.64 24.94
C LEU A 434 -22.35 -3.39 25.77
N LEU A 435 -23.63 -3.01 25.92
CA LEU A 435 -24.03 -1.88 26.76
C LEU A 435 -23.45 -1.96 28.18
N ARG A 436 -23.43 -3.12 28.85
CA ARG A 436 -22.81 -3.27 30.19
C ARG A 436 -21.27 -3.13 30.19
N LYS A 437 -20.60 -3.47 29.09
CA LYS A 437 -19.15 -3.24 28.93
C LYS A 437 -18.85 -1.77 28.61
N MET A 438 -19.81 -1.09 27.97
CA MET A 438 -19.72 0.30 27.58
C MET A 438 -20.07 1.20 28.76
N ASP A 439 -21.26 1.06 29.34
CA ASP A 439 -21.71 1.70 30.57
C ASP A 439 -21.17 0.90 31.78
N SER A 440 -19.85 0.97 31.94
CA SER A 440 -19.09 0.22 32.95
C SER A 440 -19.43 0.67 34.37
N ASP A 441 -19.81 1.94 34.52
CA ASP A 441 -20.24 2.52 35.79
C ASP A 441 -21.74 2.37 36.08
N ASN A 442 -22.53 1.85 35.12
CA ASN A 442 -23.99 1.69 35.17
C ASN A 442 -24.73 3.01 35.45
N SER A 443 -24.16 4.13 35.02
CA SER A 443 -24.79 5.45 35.12
C SER A 443 -26.00 5.56 34.20
N GLY A 444 -26.07 4.74 33.14
CA GLY A 444 -27.04 4.88 32.06
C GLY A 444 -26.66 5.96 31.04
N ASP A 445 -25.52 6.63 31.26
CA ASP A 445 -24.88 7.59 30.35
C ASP A 445 -23.59 6.96 29.80
N LEU A 446 -23.16 7.36 28.61
CA LEU A 446 -21.89 6.89 28.04
C LEU A 446 -20.87 8.03 28.11
N SER A 447 -19.88 7.89 28.98
CA SER A 447 -18.73 8.80 28.96
C SER A 447 -17.90 8.61 27.69
N GLY A 448 -17.12 9.62 27.28
CA GLY A 448 -16.22 9.46 26.14
C GLY A 448 -15.10 8.44 26.42
N ASP A 449 -14.70 8.26 27.68
CA ASP A 449 -13.82 7.19 28.11
C ASP A 449 -14.44 5.82 27.85
N GLU A 450 -15.69 5.63 28.21
CA GLU A 450 -16.45 4.41 27.98
C GLU A 450 -16.67 4.14 26.50
N LEU A 451 -17.05 5.16 25.73
CA LEU A 451 -17.16 5.07 24.27
C LEU A 451 -15.82 4.72 23.65
N ARG A 452 -14.74 5.37 24.06
CA ARG A 452 -13.38 5.09 23.57
C ARG A 452 -12.97 3.66 23.89
N HIS A 453 -13.21 3.15 25.09
CA HIS A 453 -12.93 1.74 25.38
C HIS A 453 -13.83 0.81 24.55
N ALA A 454 -15.10 1.17 24.40
CA ALA A 454 -16.10 0.38 23.71
C ALA A 454 -15.84 0.19 22.21
N VAL A 455 -15.57 1.28 21.51
CA VAL A 455 -15.34 1.28 20.05
C VAL A 455 -14.00 0.66 19.67
N ASN A 456 -13.12 0.47 20.66
CA ASN A 456 -11.78 -0.08 20.51
C ASN A 456 -11.65 -1.53 21.01
N TYR A 457 -12.75 -2.19 21.41
CA TYR A 457 -12.71 -3.65 21.67
C TYR A 457 -12.44 -4.40 20.35
N GLU A 458 -11.41 -5.25 20.34
CA GLU A 458 -11.06 -6.07 19.18
C GLU A 458 -12.10 -7.17 18.92
N GLU A 459 -12.87 -7.58 19.92
CA GLU A 459 -13.89 -8.60 19.75
C GLU A 459 -15.11 -8.05 18.99
N LEU A 460 -15.69 -8.88 18.10
CA LEU A 460 -17.04 -8.71 17.52
C LEU A 460 -17.17 -7.65 16.42
N ASP A 461 -16.06 -7.28 15.76
CA ASP A 461 -16.04 -6.35 14.61
C ASP A 461 -16.64 -4.94 14.88
N VAL A 462 -16.88 -4.56 16.15
CA VAL A 462 -17.45 -3.25 16.54
C VAL A 462 -16.62 -2.09 16.00
N ARG A 463 -15.30 -2.21 16.13
CA ARG A 463 -14.30 -1.32 15.54
C ARG A 463 -14.56 -1.06 14.07
N ASP A 464 -14.85 -2.12 13.32
CA ASP A 464 -15.05 -2.10 11.88
C ASP A 464 -16.37 -1.44 11.50
N ILE A 465 -17.41 -1.59 12.32
CA ILE A 465 -18.68 -0.87 12.18
C ILE A 465 -18.49 0.62 12.43
N VAL A 466 -17.83 0.96 13.55
CA VAL A 466 -17.60 2.34 13.98
C VAL A 466 -16.77 3.12 12.96
N ALA A 467 -15.71 2.50 12.42
CA ALA A 467 -14.89 3.14 11.39
C ALA A 467 -15.61 3.31 10.03
N ARG A 468 -16.79 2.70 9.85
CA ARG A 468 -17.65 2.86 8.68
C ARG A 468 -18.82 3.83 8.91
N MET A 469 -18.91 4.45 10.09
CA MET A 469 -19.86 5.54 10.32
C MET A 469 -19.42 6.80 9.56
N VAL A 470 -20.38 7.46 8.92
CA VAL A 470 -20.23 8.75 8.25
C VAL A 470 -21.17 9.74 8.94
N VAL A 471 -20.60 10.65 9.73
CA VAL A 471 -21.39 11.48 10.65
C VAL A 471 -21.35 12.92 10.19
N ARG A 472 -22.51 13.53 10.01
CA ARG A 472 -22.65 14.97 9.79
C ARG A 472 -22.74 15.67 11.14
N HIS A 473 -21.71 16.43 11.48
CA HIS A 473 -21.59 17.06 12.79
C HIS A 473 -20.87 18.41 12.69
N ASP A 474 -21.14 19.29 13.64
CA ASP A 474 -20.38 20.52 13.84
C ASP A 474 -18.89 20.20 14.03
N SER A 475 -18.03 20.87 13.26
CA SER A 475 -16.58 20.69 13.36
C SER A 475 -16.00 21.56 14.47
N GLU A 476 -15.10 21.02 15.29
CA GLU A 476 -14.39 21.74 16.36
C GLU A 476 -13.52 22.91 15.85
N TRP A 477 -13.19 22.92 14.56
CA TRP A 477 -12.29 23.90 13.92
C TRP A 477 -12.95 25.22 13.47
N PHE A 478 -14.23 25.44 13.80
CA PHE A 478 -15.01 26.64 13.43
C PHE A 478 -15.28 27.59 14.61
N GLY A 479 -15.20 28.91 14.37
CA GLY A 479 -15.75 29.93 15.27
C GLY A 479 -14.95 30.26 16.54
N GLY A 480 -13.86 29.53 16.80
CA GLY A 480 -12.92 29.81 17.89
C GLY A 480 -13.55 29.82 19.28
N SER A 481 -12.88 30.48 20.23
CA SER A 481 -13.25 30.50 21.65
C SER A 481 -14.48 31.32 21.99
N SER A 482 -14.92 32.17 21.05
CA SER A 482 -16.11 33.01 21.17
C SER A 482 -17.40 32.29 20.76
N HIS A 483 -17.30 31.16 20.07
CA HIS A 483 -18.47 30.43 19.61
C HIS A 483 -19.29 29.90 20.80
N HIS A 484 -20.61 30.11 20.76
CA HIS A 484 -21.50 29.84 21.89
C HIS A 484 -21.46 28.38 22.38
N ARG A 485 -21.21 27.43 21.47
CA ARG A 485 -21.07 25.99 21.76
C ARG A 485 -19.99 25.64 22.80
N TRP A 486 -18.97 26.48 22.93
CA TRP A 486 -17.87 26.27 23.89
C TRP A 486 -18.15 26.89 25.26
N ARG A 487 -19.27 27.61 25.43
CA ARG A 487 -19.56 28.34 26.67
C ARG A 487 -19.63 27.44 27.89
N ALA A 488 -20.33 26.30 27.80
CA ALA A 488 -20.46 25.37 28.91
C ALA A 488 -19.10 24.74 29.26
N PHE A 489 -18.38 24.22 28.26
CA PHE A 489 -17.05 23.65 28.42
C PHE A 489 -16.08 24.61 29.12
N LEU A 490 -15.96 25.85 28.63
CA LEU A 490 -15.08 26.86 29.21
C LEU A 490 -15.50 27.32 30.62
N THR A 491 -16.76 27.12 30.99
CA THR A 491 -17.26 27.42 32.35
C THR A 491 -16.93 26.29 33.34
N GLN A 492 -16.90 25.05 32.86
CA GLN A 492 -16.62 23.86 33.67
C GLN A 492 -15.11 23.56 33.79
N LEU A 493 -14.31 24.06 32.85
CA LEU A 493 -12.86 23.89 32.82
C LEU A 493 -12.19 24.53 34.05
N ASP A 494 -11.07 23.93 34.50
CA ASP A 494 -10.19 24.54 35.51
C ASP A 494 -9.88 26.01 35.13
N PRO A 495 -10.18 27.00 36.01
CA PRO A 495 -9.88 28.41 35.76
C PRO A 495 -8.43 28.69 35.33
N LEU A 496 -7.48 27.86 35.76
CA LEU A 496 -6.06 27.96 35.39
C LEU A 496 -5.81 27.62 33.91
N CYS A 497 -6.68 26.83 33.27
CA CYS A 497 -6.58 26.40 31.88
C CYS A 497 -7.37 27.31 30.92
N VAL A 498 -8.38 28.04 31.39
CA VAL A 498 -9.33 28.79 30.53
C VAL A 498 -8.63 29.75 29.57
N SER A 499 -7.65 30.52 30.05
CA SER A 499 -6.95 31.50 29.19
C SER A 499 -6.18 30.83 28.06
N TYR A 500 -5.49 29.72 28.38
CA TYR A 500 -4.77 28.91 27.40
C TYR A 500 -5.73 28.28 26.39
N VAL A 501 -6.78 27.60 26.85
CA VAL A 501 -7.72 26.90 25.97
C VAL A 501 -8.46 27.86 25.05
N ARG A 502 -8.82 29.06 25.52
CA ARG A 502 -9.37 30.11 24.65
C ARG A 502 -8.39 30.47 23.53
N LYS A 503 -7.13 30.74 23.89
CA LYS A 503 -6.09 31.03 22.92
C LYS A 503 -5.90 29.88 21.92
N TRP A 504 -5.87 28.65 22.40
CA TRP A 504 -5.74 27.46 21.57
C TRP A 504 -6.90 27.32 20.57
N PHE A 505 -8.15 27.52 21.01
CA PHE A 505 -9.31 27.52 20.10
C PHE A 505 -9.19 28.60 19.02
N ASP A 506 -8.79 29.81 19.38
CA ASP A 506 -8.66 30.91 18.43
C ASP A 506 -7.51 30.68 17.44
N ASP A 507 -6.40 30.10 17.91
CA ASP A 507 -5.23 29.79 17.07
C ASP A 507 -5.46 28.61 16.13
N MET A 508 -6.27 27.63 16.54
CA MET A 508 -6.56 26.44 15.72
C MET A 508 -7.67 26.67 14.72
N GLU A 509 -8.54 27.67 14.94
CA GLU A 509 -9.62 28.04 14.04
C GLU A 509 -9.10 28.28 12.62
N TRP A 510 -9.74 27.65 11.64
CA TRP A 510 -9.43 27.86 10.24
C TRP A 510 -10.66 27.87 9.34
N MET A 511 -11.74 27.19 9.74
CA MET A 511 -12.90 26.94 8.86
C MET A 511 -13.63 28.21 8.45
N SER A 512 -13.71 29.22 9.32
CA SER A 512 -14.34 30.51 9.00
C SER A 512 -13.63 31.26 7.86
N GLN A 513 -12.37 30.92 7.60
CA GLN A 513 -11.51 31.57 6.61
C GLN A 513 -11.40 30.81 5.29
N VAL A 514 -12.06 29.65 5.16
CA VAL A 514 -11.99 28.80 3.97
C VAL A 514 -13.35 28.68 3.30
N GLU A 515 -13.39 29.01 2.02
CA GLU A 515 -14.59 28.88 1.18
C GLU A 515 -15.11 27.43 1.20
N GLY A 516 -16.43 27.28 1.37
CA GLY A 516 -17.08 25.98 1.53
C GLY A 516 -17.27 25.54 2.99
N PHE A 517 -16.49 26.08 3.93
CA PHE A 517 -16.61 25.80 5.38
C PHE A 517 -17.05 27.01 6.20
N SER A 518 -16.99 28.22 5.62
CA SER A 518 -17.18 29.49 6.32
C SER A 518 -18.60 29.72 6.86
N SER A 519 -19.60 28.91 6.49
CA SER A 519 -20.95 29.02 7.04
C SER A 519 -21.07 28.51 8.48
N GLY A 520 -20.16 27.63 8.91
CA GLY A 520 -20.26 26.95 10.20
C GLY A 520 -21.30 25.84 10.26
N GLU A 521 -21.88 25.46 9.12
CA GLU A 521 -22.84 24.37 9.05
C GLU A 521 -22.16 23.00 9.31
N PRO A 522 -22.89 22.02 9.86
CA PRO A 522 -22.41 20.65 10.02
C PRO A 522 -21.90 20.06 8.70
N VAL A 523 -20.71 19.46 8.75
CA VAL A 523 -20.05 18.79 7.63
C VAL A 523 -20.00 17.29 7.87
N TRP A 524 -19.86 16.51 6.80
CA TRP A 524 -19.63 15.07 6.91
C TRP A 524 -18.21 14.80 7.36
N HIS A 525 -18.06 13.91 8.33
CA HIS A 525 -16.80 13.37 8.82
C HIS A 525 -16.76 11.89 8.49
N MET A 526 -15.60 11.40 8.06
CA MET A 526 -15.37 9.98 7.80
C MET A 526 -14.05 9.53 8.41
N HIS A 527 -13.99 8.27 8.89
CA HIS A 527 -12.74 7.71 9.40
C HIS A 527 -11.67 7.75 8.29
N PRO A 528 -10.53 8.46 8.48
CA PRO A 528 -9.59 8.74 7.40
C PRO A 528 -9.04 7.50 6.68
N VAL A 529 -8.62 6.48 7.43
CA VAL A 529 -8.04 5.25 6.84
C VAL A 529 -9.09 4.35 6.19
N VAL A 530 -10.17 4.00 6.92
CA VAL A 530 -11.17 3.02 6.46
C VAL A 530 -11.98 3.56 5.29
N PHE A 531 -12.40 4.83 5.33
CA PHE A 531 -13.13 5.44 4.23
C PHE A 531 -12.27 5.56 2.97
N LEU A 532 -11.03 6.05 3.09
CA LEU A 532 -10.18 6.19 1.90
C LEU A 532 -9.78 4.84 1.32
N ASP A 533 -9.57 3.80 2.13
CA ASP A 533 -9.33 2.45 1.59
C ASP A 533 -10.55 1.90 0.82
N SER A 534 -11.79 2.20 1.24
CA SER A 534 -12.98 1.70 0.54
C SER A 534 -13.14 2.30 -0.87
N VAL A 535 -12.77 3.57 -1.05
CA VAL A 535 -12.81 4.27 -2.35
C VAL A 535 -11.50 4.20 -3.14
N ARG A 536 -10.47 3.56 -2.59
CA ARG A 536 -9.20 3.29 -3.28
C ARG A 536 -9.46 2.54 -4.58
N ASN A 537 -8.69 2.82 -5.63
CA ASN A 537 -8.65 1.93 -6.78
C ASN A 537 -8.02 0.61 -6.32
N LYS A 538 -8.86 -0.34 -5.93
CA LYS A 538 -8.44 -1.71 -5.64
C LYS A 538 -8.43 -2.40 -6.99
N SER A 539 -7.45 -2.04 -7.80
CA SER A 539 -7.21 -2.69 -9.07
C SER A 539 -6.94 -4.15 -8.75
N THR A 540 -7.85 -5.06 -9.11
CA THR A 540 -7.39 -6.30 -9.74
C THR A 540 -6.50 -5.84 -10.86
N ILE A 541 -5.25 -6.29 -10.87
CA ILE A 541 -4.39 -6.01 -12.01
C ILE A 541 -5.16 -6.39 -13.27
N HIS A 542 -5.13 -5.50 -14.25
CA HIS A 542 -5.72 -5.77 -15.55
C HIS A 542 -4.63 -5.79 -16.61
N ILE A 543 -3.82 -6.84 -16.61
CA ILE A 543 -2.93 -7.14 -17.72
C ILE A 543 -3.80 -7.47 -18.93
N THR A 544 -3.58 -6.77 -20.03
CA THR A 544 -4.25 -7.05 -21.30
C THR A 544 -3.36 -7.87 -22.21
N SER A 545 -3.96 -8.61 -23.15
CA SER A 545 -3.21 -9.29 -24.21
C SER A 545 -2.34 -8.31 -25.02
N SER A 546 -2.78 -7.07 -25.22
CA SER A 546 -1.99 -6.00 -25.86
C SER A 546 -0.69 -5.72 -25.12
N MET A 547 -0.71 -5.65 -23.79
CA MET A 547 0.50 -5.49 -22.97
C MET A 547 1.45 -6.68 -23.15
N LEU A 548 0.92 -7.90 -23.17
CA LEU A 548 1.74 -9.10 -23.39
C LEU A 548 2.31 -9.18 -24.82
N TYR A 549 1.63 -8.67 -25.84
CA TYR A 549 2.21 -8.52 -27.19
C TYR A 549 3.40 -7.55 -27.20
N LYS A 550 3.41 -6.52 -26.34
CA LYS A 550 4.57 -5.62 -26.20
C LYS A 550 5.76 -6.34 -25.55
N VAL A 551 5.51 -7.22 -24.58
CA VAL A 551 6.55 -8.10 -23.98
C VAL A 551 7.09 -9.08 -25.02
N PHE A 552 6.20 -9.86 -25.64
CA PHE A 552 6.51 -10.86 -26.66
C PHE A 552 6.50 -10.24 -28.06
N ASN A 553 7.41 -9.29 -28.26
CA ASN A 553 7.48 -8.45 -29.46
C ASN A 553 7.78 -9.17 -30.80
N GLY A 554 7.97 -10.50 -30.79
CA GLY A 554 8.06 -11.31 -32.00
C GLY A 554 6.70 -11.83 -32.47
N LEU A 555 5.67 -11.79 -31.62
CA LEU A 555 4.30 -12.09 -31.99
C LEU A 555 3.64 -10.88 -32.66
N LYS A 556 2.92 -11.14 -33.75
CA LYS A 556 2.02 -10.16 -34.37
C LYS A 556 0.59 -10.55 -34.01
N SER A 557 -0.17 -9.64 -33.40
CA SER A 557 -1.60 -9.82 -33.22
C SER A 557 -2.29 -10.09 -34.58
N PRO A 558 -3.20 -11.07 -34.69
CA PRO A 558 -3.84 -11.86 -33.62
C PRO A 558 -3.19 -13.24 -33.35
N ALA A 559 -1.95 -13.49 -33.80
CA ALA A 559 -1.32 -14.80 -33.63
C ALA A 559 -1.15 -15.18 -32.15
N LYS A 560 -1.61 -16.39 -31.78
CA LYS A 560 -1.65 -16.88 -30.39
C LYS A 560 -2.49 -16.01 -29.43
N PHE A 561 -3.48 -15.27 -29.92
CA PHE A 561 -4.33 -14.42 -29.06
C PHE A 561 -4.92 -15.19 -27.88
N SER A 562 -5.59 -16.34 -28.10
CA SER A 562 -6.21 -17.11 -27.00
C SER A 562 -5.18 -17.56 -25.97
N PHE A 563 -4.00 -18.03 -26.40
CA PHE A 563 -2.92 -18.43 -25.49
C PHE A 563 -2.41 -17.26 -24.64
N ILE A 564 -2.21 -16.09 -25.25
CA ILE A 564 -1.77 -14.88 -24.54
C ILE A 564 -2.87 -14.34 -23.62
N GLN A 565 -4.13 -14.41 -24.05
CA GLN A 565 -5.28 -14.00 -23.25
C GLN A 565 -5.44 -14.91 -22.02
N GLU A 566 -5.32 -16.23 -22.18
CA GLU A 566 -5.32 -17.19 -21.07
C GLU A 566 -4.22 -16.88 -20.03
N ILE A 567 -3.02 -16.46 -20.46
CA ILE A 567 -1.95 -16.04 -19.54
C ILE A 567 -2.36 -14.77 -18.78
N ALA A 568 -2.91 -13.78 -19.48
CA ALA A 568 -3.33 -12.52 -18.88
C ALA A 568 -4.45 -12.74 -17.86
N ASP A 569 -5.50 -13.45 -18.25
CA ASP A 569 -6.66 -13.76 -17.41
C ASP A 569 -6.24 -14.53 -16.16
N GLU A 570 -5.37 -15.52 -16.31
CA GLU A 570 -4.86 -16.32 -15.19
C GLU A 570 -4.09 -15.49 -14.16
N ILE A 571 -3.28 -14.51 -14.58
CA ILE A 571 -2.60 -13.62 -13.64
C ILE A 571 -3.60 -12.64 -13.00
N ASN A 572 -4.48 -12.04 -13.80
CA ASN A 572 -5.46 -11.06 -13.31
C ASN A 572 -6.36 -11.67 -12.24
N ASN A 573 -6.75 -12.94 -12.40
CA ASN A 573 -7.61 -13.67 -11.46
C ASN A 573 -6.92 -14.08 -10.15
N HIS A 574 -5.58 -14.07 -10.10
CA HIS A 574 -4.80 -14.63 -8.98
C HIS A 574 -3.61 -13.77 -8.55
N THR A 575 -3.68 -12.47 -8.86
CA THR A 575 -2.58 -11.52 -8.71
C THR A 575 -1.98 -11.51 -7.30
N THR A 576 -2.85 -11.50 -6.28
CA THR A 576 -2.43 -11.42 -4.87
C THR A 576 -1.78 -12.73 -4.41
N GLU A 577 -2.36 -13.88 -4.75
CA GLU A 577 -1.77 -15.19 -4.42
C GLU A 577 -0.43 -15.38 -5.14
N TYR A 578 -0.31 -14.88 -6.36
CA TYR A 578 0.88 -15.04 -7.19
C TYR A 578 2.01 -14.09 -6.81
N LYS A 579 1.76 -13.14 -5.90
CA LYS A 579 2.70 -12.06 -5.58
C LYS A 579 3.16 -11.36 -6.86
N LEU A 580 2.18 -11.08 -7.73
CA LEU A 580 2.35 -10.31 -8.97
C LEU A 580 1.53 -9.03 -8.90
N ASP A 581 1.34 -8.49 -7.70
CA ASP A 581 0.49 -7.38 -7.28
C ASP A 581 1.17 -5.99 -7.33
N THR A 582 2.32 -5.87 -8.00
CA THR A 582 2.97 -4.58 -8.26
C THR A 582 3.54 -4.52 -9.67
N VAL A 583 3.59 -3.32 -10.28
CA VAL A 583 4.20 -3.09 -11.60
C VAL A 583 5.62 -3.65 -11.64
N LEU A 584 6.36 -3.48 -10.54
CA LEU A 584 7.74 -3.93 -10.42
C LEU A 584 7.86 -5.46 -10.43
N ARG A 585 7.03 -6.17 -9.65
CA ARG A 585 7.01 -7.64 -9.61
C ARG A 585 6.61 -8.23 -10.96
N VAL A 586 5.55 -7.69 -11.58
CA VAL A 586 5.10 -8.10 -12.93
C VAL A 586 6.19 -7.88 -13.97
N SER A 587 6.91 -6.75 -13.89
CA SER A 587 8.00 -6.45 -14.82
C SER A 587 9.18 -7.42 -14.69
N HIS A 588 9.61 -7.72 -13.46
CA HIS A 588 10.66 -8.71 -13.21
C HIS A 588 10.24 -10.11 -13.66
N PHE A 589 9.01 -10.52 -13.36
CA PHE A 589 8.46 -11.81 -13.74
C PHE A 589 8.45 -11.99 -15.27
N PHE A 590 7.87 -11.03 -16.01
CA PHE A 590 7.81 -11.12 -17.46
C PHE A 590 9.17 -10.94 -18.15
N ALA A 591 10.12 -10.23 -17.55
CA ALA A 591 11.48 -10.14 -18.08
C ALA A 591 12.18 -11.51 -18.14
N GLN A 592 11.97 -12.35 -17.11
CA GLN A 592 12.51 -13.70 -17.08
C GLN A 592 11.79 -14.62 -18.07
N ILE A 593 10.46 -14.64 -18.02
CA ILE A 593 9.63 -15.47 -18.92
C ILE A 593 9.86 -15.13 -20.39
N ARG A 594 10.05 -13.84 -20.69
CA ARG A 594 10.36 -13.36 -22.05
C ARG A 594 11.69 -13.92 -22.56
N GLU A 595 12.67 -14.13 -21.71
CA GLU A 595 13.91 -14.79 -22.12
C GLU A 595 13.70 -16.29 -22.34
N GLU A 596 13.00 -16.98 -21.43
CA GLU A 596 12.76 -18.44 -21.55
C GLU A 596 11.93 -18.77 -22.80
N MET A 597 10.79 -18.11 -22.96
CA MET A 597 9.85 -18.41 -24.06
C MET A 597 10.24 -17.75 -25.39
N GLY A 598 11.25 -16.88 -25.38
CA GLY A 598 11.65 -16.08 -26.53
C GLY A 598 10.60 -15.05 -26.96
N SER A 599 10.86 -14.38 -28.09
CA SER A 599 10.01 -13.28 -28.59
C SER A 599 8.64 -13.72 -29.09
N THR A 600 8.46 -15.00 -29.39
CA THR A 600 7.24 -15.59 -29.96
C THR A 600 6.43 -16.39 -28.94
N ALA A 601 6.72 -16.23 -27.63
CA ALA A 601 6.09 -16.93 -26.53
C ALA A 601 5.94 -18.44 -26.78
N SER A 602 7.06 -19.14 -27.03
CA SER A 602 7.05 -20.59 -27.20
C SER A 602 6.92 -21.27 -25.84
N PRO A 603 5.85 -22.05 -25.59
CA PRO A 603 5.64 -22.71 -24.30
C PRO A 603 6.39 -24.04 -24.21
N PHE A 604 7.27 -24.35 -25.16
CA PHE A 604 8.14 -25.52 -25.12
C PHE A 604 9.48 -25.20 -25.78
N GLU A 605 10.51 -25.94 -25.36
CA GLU A 605 11.84 -25.84 -25.96
C GLU A 605 11.87 -26.45 -27.37
N VAL A 606 12.58 -25.81 -28.29
CA VAL A 606 12.78 -26.30 -29.66
C VAL A 606 14.21 -26.80 -29.79
N LEU A 607 14.39 -28.05 -30.20
CA LEU A 607 15.69 -28.73 -30.31
C LEU A 607 16.13 -28.89 -31.77
N ASN A 608 15.82 -27.90 -32.60
CA ASN A 608 16.16 -27.90 -34.02
C ASN A 608 17.58 -27.36 -34.29
N TYR A 609 18.59 -28.20 -34.05
CA TYR A 609 20.02 -27.84 -34.17
C TYR A 609 20.70 -28.38 -35.43
N SER A 610 21.76 -27.70 -35.88
CA SER A 610 22.69 -28.24 -36.87
C SER A 610 23.60 -29.28 -36.22
N GLU A 611 24.34 -30.02 -37.03
CA GLU A 611 25.33 -31.00 -36.53
C GLU A 611 26.35 -30.33 -35.60
N GLU A 612 26.90 -29.19 -36.02
CA GLU A 612 27.86 -28.40 -35.24
C GLU A 612 27.20 -27.83 -33.98
N GLY A 613 25.96 -27.37 -34.09
CA GLY A 613 25.18 -26.86 -32.97
C GLY A 613 24.95 -27.93 -31.90
N LEU A 614 24.65 -29.17 -32.30
CA LEU A 614 24.51 -30.29 -31.35
C LEU A 614 25.81 -30.57 -30.62
N LYS A 615 26.94 -30.62 -31.34
CA LYS A 615 28.27 -30.83 -30.76
C LYS A 615 28.69 -29.66 -29.85
N ALA A 616 28.36 -28.42 -30.21
CA ALA A 616 28.69 -27.27 -29.39
C ALA A 616 27.93 -27.25 -28.06
N ASN A 617 26.62 -27.55 -28.09
CA ASN A 617 25.75 -27.33 -26.94
C ASN A 617 25.61 -28.56 -26.03
N PHE A 618 25.80 -29.78 -26.54
CA PHE A 618 25.48 -30.99 -25.78
C PHE A 618 26.68 -31.95 -25.72
N SER A 619 27.12 -32.28 -24.50
CA SER A 619 28.25 -33.19 -24.26
C SER A 619 28.02 -34.57 -24.88
N TYR A 620 26.80 -35.08 -24.87
CA TYR A 620 26.44 -36.35 -25.51
C TYR A 620 26.80 -36.36 -27.00
N PHE A 621 26.45 -35.31 -27.74
CA PHE A 621 26.71 -35.24 -29.17
C PHE A 621 28.17 -34.92 -29.51
N ARG A 622 28.96 -34.39 -28.57
CA ARG A 622 30.43 -34.32 -28.69
C ARG A 622 31.06 -35.71 -28.70
N SER A 623 30.58 -36.61 -27.85
CA SER A 623 31.08 -37.99 -27.79
C SER A 623 30.43 -38.92 -28.82
N HIS A 624 29.31 -38.50 -29.44
CA HIS A 624 28.58 -39.28 -30.44
C HIS A 624 28.35 -38.47 -31.75
N PRO A 625 29.42 -38.11 -32.49
CA PRO A 625 29.33 -37.23 -33.65
C PRO A 625 28.47 -37.80 -34.80
N GLU A 626 28.44 -39.12 -34.98
CA GLU A 626 27.60 -39.77 -35.98
C GLU A 626 26.11 -39.60 -35.68
N GLU A 627 25.73 -39.62 -34.39
CA GLU A 627 24.35 -39.35 -33.98
C GLU A 627 24.00 -37.88 -34.12
N ALA A 628 24.97 -36.97 -33.92
CA ALA A 628 24.78 -35.54 -34.17
C ALA A 628 24.39 -35.29 -35.64
N LYS A 629 25.13 -35.89 -36.58
CA LYS A 629 24.84 -35.82 -38.02
C LYS A 629 23.49 -36.44 -38.38
N LYS A 630 23.16 -37.58 -37.77
CA LYS A 630 21.92 -38.31 -38.04
C LYS A 630 20.68 -37.50 -37.67
N TYR A 631 20.72 -36.85 -36.50
CA TYR A 631 19.56 -36.21 -35.90
C TYR A 631 19.49 -34.70 -36.09
N SER A 632 20.56 -34.04 -36.54
CA SER A 632 20.53 -32.61 -36.88
C SER A 632 19.65 -32.28 -38.09
N TYR A 633 19.27 -31.02 -38.21
CA TYR A 633 18.72 -30.51 -39.46
C TYR A 633 19.79 -30.45 -40.56
N THR A 634 19.38 -30.50 -41.82
CA THR A 634 20.26 -30.21 -42.97
C THR A 634 19.80 -28.95 -43.69
N LYS A 635 20.77 -28.14 -44.14
CA LYS A 635 20.50 -26.97 -44.98
C LYS A 635 21.11 -27.15 -46.37
N VAL A 636 20.36 -26.73 -47.39
CA VAL A 636 20.86 -26.55 -48.75
C VAL A 636 20.53 -25.13 -49.16
N ASN A 637 21.52 -24.38 -49.66
CA ASN A 637 21.38 -22.96 -50.04
C ASN A 637 20.78 -22.08 -48.93
N GLY A 638 21.18 -22.32 -47.67
CA GLY A 638 20.71 -21.57 -46.50
C GLY A 638 19.31 -21.93 -45.99
N LYS A 639 18.56 -22.79 -46.69
CA LYS A 639 17.22 -23.24 -46.28
C LYS A 639 17.26 -24.64 -45.68
N ILE A 640 16.49 -24.85 -44.61
CA ILE A 640 16.36 -26.18 -43.98
C ILE A 640 15.60 -27.09 -44.95
N THR A 641 16.23 -28.20 -45.35
CA THR A 641 15.64 -29.22 -46.25
C THR A 641 15.18 -30.47 -45.50
N LYS A 642 15.72 -30.69 -44.29
CA LYS A 642 15.30 -31.74 -43.35
C LYS A 642 15.38 -31.15 -41.95
N HIS A 643 14.29 -31.23 -41.18
CA HIS A 643 14.27 -30.81 -39.80
C HIS A 643 15.05 -31.78 -38.90
N ALA A 644 15.55 -31.28 -37.77
CA ALA A 644 16.17 -32.13 -36.77
C ALA A 644 15.14 -33.10 -36.16
N ASN A 645 15.59 -34.28 -35.74
CA ASN A 645 14.76 -35.21 -35.00
C ASN A 645 14.78 -34.83 -33.51
N GLU A 646 13.93 -33.88 -33.14
CA GLU A 646 13.89 -33.29 -31.80
C GLU A 646 13.60 -34.31 -30.70
N ILE A 647 12.78 -35.34 -30.98
CA ILE A 647 12.51 -36.44 -30.05
C ILE A 647 13.80 -37.20 -29.75
N ALA A 648 14.49 -37.67 -30.80
CA ALA A 648 15.73 -38.42 -30.64
C ALA A 648 16.84 -37.60 -29.95
N ILE A 649 16.87 -36.28 -30.20
CA ILE A 649 17.78 -35.35 -29.54
C ILE A 649 17.44 -35.23 -28.05
N ALA A 650 16.18 -34.93 -27.71
CA ALA A 650 15.74 -34.78 -26.33
C ALA A 650 15.98 -36.05 -25.49
N ASP A 651 15.64 -37.22 -26.04
CA ASP A 651 15.82 -38.51 -25.37
C ASP A 651 17.28 -38.82 -25.05
N ARG A 652 18.23 -38.20 -25.75
CA ARG A 652 19.68 -38.35 -25.50
C ARG A 652 20.24 -37.28 -24.57
N VAL A 653 19.86 -36.03 -24.80
CA VAL A 653 20.33 -34.88 -24.01
C VAL A 653 19.84 -34.98 -22.56
N TYR A 654 18.64 -35.50 -22.36
CA TYR A 654 17.99 -35.59 -21.06
C TYR A 654 17.92 -37.02 -20.48
N ALA A 655 18.56 -38.01 -21.10
CA ALA A 655 18.66 -39.36 -20.56
C ALA A 655 19.31 -39.39 -19.18
N ASN A 656 18.76 -40.16 -18.25
CA ASN A 656 19.31 -40.39 -16.90
C ASN A 656 19.54 -39.10 -16.10
N ARG A 657 18.78 -38.04 -16.37
CA ARG A 657 18.89 -36.73 -15.72
C ARG A 657 17.52 -36.32 -15.17
N LEU A 658 17.51 -35.64 -14.02
CA LEU A 658 16.30 -35.04 -13.45
C LEU A 658 15.12 -36.02 -13.34
N GLY A 659 15.40 -37.28 -12.96
CA GLY A 659 14.41 -38.34 -12.82
C GLY A 659 13.97 -39.02 -14.13
N ASN A 660 14.50 -38.60 -15.29
CA ASN A 660 14.27 -39.30 -16.55
C ASN A 660 15.04 -40.63 -16.58
N GLY A 661 14.44 -41.65 -17.19
CA GLY A 661 15.09 -42.91 -17.50
C GLY A 661 16.10 -42.82 -18.66
N SER A 662 16.52 -43.99 -19.14
CA SER A 662 17.44 -44.11 -20.27
C SER A 662 16.84 -43.62 -21.59
N VAL A 663 17.64 -43.51 -22.64
CA VAL A 663 17.17 -43.10 -23.99
C VAL A 663 15.95 -43.89 -24.46
N SER A 664 15.87 -45.19 -24.13
CA SER A 664 14.76 -46.05 -24.55
C SER A 664 13.45 -45.83 -23.79
N SER A 665 13.45 -45.11 -22.66
CA SER A 665 12.22 -44.81 -21.94
C SER A 665 11.39 -43.72 -22.62
N GLY A 666 12.00 -42.90 -23.49
CA GLY A 666 11.35 -41.75 -24.10
C GLY A 666 11.08 -40.60 -23.11
N ASP A 667 11.59 -40.69 -21.87
CA ASP A 667 11.35 -39.67 -20.84
C ASP A 667 11.96 -38.31 -21.23
N GLY A 668 13.06 -38.29 -21.98
CA GLY A 668 13.75 -37.05 -22.33
C GLY A 668 12.90 -36.14 -23.21
N SER A 669 12.22 -36.69 -24.21
CA SER A 669 11.26 -35.98 -25.06
C SER A 669 9.91 -35.77 -24.37
N THR A 670 9.47 -36.74 -23.57
CA THR A 670 8.21 -36.67 -22.81
C THR A 670 8.25 -35.53 -21.79
N TYR A 671 9.35 -35.36 -21.05
CA TYR A 671 9.56 -34.33 -20.02
C TYR A 671 10.58 -33.26 -20.46
N ARG A 672 10.64 -32.95 -21.76
CA ARG A 672 11.35 -31.77 -22.29
C ARG A 672 10.81 -30.47 -21.67
N GLY A 673 11.58 -29.39 -21.74
CA GLY A 673 11.21 -28.06 -21.28
C GLY A 673 9.85 -27.59 -21.79
N ARG A 674 8.90 -27.33 -20.88
CA ARG A 674 7.58 -26.73 -21.19
C ARG A 674 7.13 -25.68 -20.16
N GLY A 675 6.14 -24.88 -20.54
CA GLY A 675 5.55 -23.81 -19.74
C GLY A 675 6.36 -22.51 -19.74
N GLY A 676 6.01 -21.57 -18.86
CA GLY A 676 6.56 -20.20 -18.88
C GLY A 676 8.01 -20.09 -18.40
N ILE A 677 8.53 -21.14 -17.76
CA ILE A 677 9.92 -21.24 -17.29
C ILE A 677 10.67 -22.47 -17.87
N HIS A 678 10.08 -23.13 -18.89
CA HIS A 678 10.60 -24.37 -19.50
C HIS A 678 10.99 -25.44 -18.47
N LEU A 679 10.03 -25.82 -17.62
CA LEU A 679 10.17 -26.91 -16.64
C LEU A 679 10.63 -28.19 -17.35
N THR A 680 11.76 -28.76 -16.93
CA THR A 680 12.43 -29.88 -17.62
C THR A 680 12.72 -31.04 -16.67
N GLY A 681 12.45 -32.27 -17.09
CA GLY A 681 12.74 -33.51 -16.37
C GLY A 681 11.60 -34.01 -15.48
N LYS A 682 11.43 -35.33 -15.43
CA LYS A 682 10.31 -36.02 -14.75
C LYS A 682 10.14 -35.60 -13.29
N VAL A 683 11.24 -35.40 -12.56
CA VAL A 683 11.19 -34.99 -11.14
C VAL A 683 10.57 -33.60 -10.98
N ASN A 684 10.85 -32.68 -11.89
CA ASN A 684 10.35 -31.32 -11.83
C ASN A 684 8.87 -31.28 -12.24
N TYR A 685 8.48 -32.06 -13.24
CA TYR A 685 7.09 -32.29 -13.61
C TYR A 685 6.27 -32.88 -12.45
N GLN A 686 6.85 -33.83 -11.70
CA GLN A 686 6.22 -34.37 -10.49
C GLN A 686 6.05 -33.28 -9.42
N GLY A 687 7.11 -32.52 -9.14
CA GLY A 687 7.05 -31.43 -8.15
C GLY A 687 6.01 -30.36 -8.50
N PHE A 688 5.87 -30.01 -9.77
CA PHE A 688 4.79 -29.11 -10.22
C PHE A 688 3.42 -29.76 -10.09
N SER A 689 3.27 -31.04 -10.45
CA SER A 689 2.00 -31.77 -10.33
C SER A 689 1.52 -31.83 -8.88
N ASP A 690 2.42 -32.09 -7.93
CA ASP A 690 2.10 -32.17 -6.51
C ASP A 690 1.73 -30.78 -5.96
N TYR A 691 2.47 -29.74 -6.36
CA TYR A 691 2.13 -28.37 -6.01
C TYR A 691 0.77 -27.97 -6.60
N TYR A 692 0.49 -28.36 -7.85
CA TYR A 692 -0.76 -28.03 -8.51
C TYR A 692 -1.96 -28.67 -7.80
N LYS A 693 -1.85 -29.95 -7.44
CA LYS A 693 -2.87 -30.66 -6.63
C LYS A 693 -3.18 -29.96 -5.32
N LYS A 694 -2.16 -29.40 -4.68
CA LYS A 694 -2.30 -28.70 -3.41
C LYS A 694 -2.90 -27.30 -3.53
N ASN A 695 -2.59 -26.56 -4.60
CA ASN A 695 -2.87 -25.12 -4.68
C ASN A 695 -3.96 -24.74 -5.70
N TRP A 696 -4.20 -25.56 -6.73
CA TRP A 696 -5.11 -25.24 -7.83
C TRP A 696 -6.20 -26.29 -8.08
N GLY A 697 -5.93 -27.57 -7.77
CA GLY A 697 -6.93 -28.65 -7.90
C GLY A 697 -6.35 -29.94 -8.46
N THR A 698 -7.16 -30.98 -8.57
CA THR A 698 -6.74 -32.34 -8.97
C THR A 698 -7.22 -32.74 -10.36
N ASP A 699 -7.65 -31.78 -11.18
CA ASP A 699 -8.29 -31.96 -12.48
C ASP A 699 -7.31 -32.31 -13.63
N VAL A 700 -6.01 -32.07 -13.43
CA VAL A 700 -4.98 -32.29 -14.46
C VAL A 700 -3.83 -33.14 -13.95
N ASP A 701 -3.39 -34.08 -14.79
CA ASP A 701 -2.22 -34.91 -14.57
C ASP A 701 -1.10 -34.54 -15.56
N PHE A 702 -0.11 -33.78 -15.09
CA PHE A 702 1.03 -33.35 -15.92
C PHE A 702 2.11 -34.43 -16.09
N ILE A 703 2.04 -35.54 -15.35
CA ILE A 703 2.95 -36.68 -15.52
C ILE A 703 2.54 -37.50 -16.73
N ASN A 704 1.24 -37.78 -16.84
CA ASN A 704 0.68 -38.54 -17.96
C ASN A 704 0.31 -37.65 -19.15
N ASN A 705 0.05 -36.36 -18.93
CA ASN A 705 -0.26 -35.38 -19.98
C ASN A 705 0.66 -34.14 -19.93
N PRO A 706 1.98 -34.29 -20.14
CA PRO A 706 2.94 -33.19 -19.98
C PRO A 706 2.73 -32.03 -20.97
N SER A 707 2.04 -32.26 -22.10
CA SER A 707 1.67 -31.23 -23.07
C SER A 707 0.64 -30.23 -22.52
N MET A 708 -0.03 -30.52 -21.41
CA MET A 708 -0.94 -29.56 -20.77
C MET A 708 -0.24 -28.26 -20.38
N LEU A 709 1.05 -28.30 -20.07
CA LEU A 709 1.89 -27.12 -19.82
C LEU A 709 2.04 -26.19 -21.04
N GLU A 710 1.60 -26.62 -22.22
CA GLU A 710 1.63 -25.81 -23.45
C GLU A 710 0.39 -24.90 -23.58
N LYS A 711 -0.66 -25.09 -22.77
CA LYS A 711 -1.84 -24.20 -22.70
C LYS A 711 -1.54 -22.96 -21.85
N GLY A 712 -2.16 -21.81 -22.14
CA GLY A 712 -1.78 -20.51 -21.55
C GLY A 712 -1.85 -20.50 -20.03
N THR A 713 -2.96 -20.98 -19.47
CA THR A 713 -3.18 -21.10 -18.02
C THR A 713 -2.09 -21.92 -17.33
N TYR A 714 -1.84 -23.15 -17.78
CA TYR A 714 -0.86 -24.03 -17.12
C TYR A 714 0.58 -23.60 -17.41
N CYS A 715 0.82 -22.98 -18.57
CA CYS A 715 2.08 -22.38 -18.95
C CYS A 715 2.48 -21.32 -17.92
N VAL A 716 1.61 -20.35 -17.63
CA VAL A 716 1.94 -19.31 -16.63
C VAL A 716 1.97 -19.85 -15.20
N ARG A 717 1.09 -20.80 -14.84
CA ARG A 717 1.13 -21.46 -13.52
C ARG A 717 2.46 -22.14 -13.24
N SER A 718 3.10 -22.74 -14.24
CA SER A 718 4.44 -23.33 -14.06
C SER A 718 5.52 -22.29 -13.72
N ALA A 719 5.43 -21.08 -14.29
CA ALA A 719 6.32 -19.98 -13.96
C ALA A 719 6.00 -19.39 -12.57
N VAL A 720 4.72 -19.26 -12.23
CA VAL A 720 4.25 -18.84 -10.91
C VAL A 720 4.70 -19.81 -9.81
N TYR A 721 4.61 -21.11 -10.06
CA TYR A 721 5.13 -22.14 -9.15
C TYR A 721 6.60 -21.89 -8.80
N PHE A 722 7.43 -21.64 -9.82
CA PHE A 722 8.85 -21.34 -9.61
C PHE A 722 9.06 -20.01 -8.88
N TRP A 723 8.32 -18.96 -9.30
CA TRP A 723 8.34 -17.62 -8.69
C TRP A 723 8.06 -17.65 -7.20
N LEU A 724 7.03 -18.39 -6.77
CA LEU A 724 6.65 -18.53 -5.38
C LEU A 724 7.61 -19.43 -4.61
N ARG A 725 8.00 -20.58 -5.17
CA ARG A 725 8.89 -21.55 -4.51
C ARG A 725 10.25 -20.94 -4.20
N GLU A 726 10.83 -20.19 -5.15
CA GLU A 726 12.13 -19.54 -4.99
C GLU A 726 12.03 -18.14 -4.34
N LYS A 727 10.82 -17.69 -3.96
CA LYS A 727 10.53 -16.39 -3.36
C LYS A 727 11.09 -15.20 -4.17
N LEU A 728 10.97 -15.27 -5.49
CA LEU A 728 11.56 -14.27 -6.37
C LEU A 728 10.92 -12.87 -6.21
N TYR A 729 9.70 -12.80 -5.69
CA TYR A 729 9.04 -11.53 -5.35
C TYR A 729 9.80 -10.74 -4.27
N GLU A 730 10.40 -11.40 -3.27
CA GLU A 730 11.20 -10.72 -2.24
C GLU A 730 12.49 -10.12 -2.82
N LEU A 731 13.05 -10.75 -3.87
CA LEU A 731 14.18 -10.19 -4.60
C LEU A 731 13.75 -9.01 -5.46
N ALA A 732 12.61 -9.12 -6.15
CA ALA A 732 12.06 -8.04 -6.97
C ALA A 732 11.75 -6.77 -6.15
N ASP A 733 11.31 -6.92 -4.89
CA ASP A 733 11.03 -5.80 -3.98
C ASP A 733 12.28 -5.00 -3.60
N GLN A 734 13.49 -5.53 -3.83
CA GLN A 734 14.74 -4.82 -3.58
C GLN A 734 15.01 -3.70 -4.60
N GLY A 735 14.17 -3.59 -5.64
CA GLY A 735 14.18 -2.46 -6.58
C GLY A 735 14.30 -2.87 -8.04
N ASP A 736 14.60 -1.88 -8.87
CA ASP A 736 14.52 -1.93 -10.34
C ASP A 736 15.90 -1.85 -11.01
N THR A 737 16.96 -2.21 -10.28
CA THR A 737 18.33 -2.16 -10.81
C THR A 737 18.69 -3.45 -11.54
N GLY A 738 19.63 -3.36 -12.49
CA GLY A 738 20.18 -4.54 -13.17
C GLY A 738 20.79 -5.57 -12.20
N ALA A 739 21.32 -5.13 -11.06
CA ALA A 739 21.83 -6.02 -10.02
C ALA A 739 20.72 -6.88 -9.39
N VAL A 740 19.51 -6.35 -9.23
CA VAL A 740 18.35 -7.11 -8.73
C VAL A 740 17.91 -8.13 -9.79
N VAL A 741 17.85 -7.73 -11.06
CA VAL A 741 17.55 -8.65 -12.18
C VAL A 741 18.56 -9.81 -12.22
N ASP A 742 19.84 -9.54 -11.94
CA ASP A 742 20.88 -10.57 -11.91
C ASP A 742 20.70 -11.53 -10.73
N LYS A 743 20.29 -11.06 -9.54
CA LYS A 743 19.97 -11.94 -8.41
C LYS A 743 18.82 -12.89 -8.75
N ILE A 744 17.77 -12.39 -9.39
CA ILE A 744 16.63 -13.20 -9.85
C ILE A 744 17.09 -14.19 -10.92
N THR A 745 17.86 -13.72 -11.90
CA THR A 745 18.42 -14.55 -12.97
C THR A 745 19.28 -15.69 -12.40
N ALA A 746 20.08 -15.43 -11.38
CA ALA A 746 20.90 -16.44 -10.72
C ALA A 746 20.09 -17.57 -10.08
N LYS A 747 18.86 -17.27 -9.61
CA LYS A 747 17.92 -18.27 -9.13
C LYS A 747 17.27 -19.05 -10.25
N VAL A 748 16.88 -18.37 -11.33
CA VAL A 748 16.28 -18.98 -12.53
C VAL A 748 17.27 -19.91 -13.22
N ASN A 749 18.47 -19.43 -13.54
CA ASN A 749 19.52 -20.19 -14.17
C ASN A 749 20.91 -19.56 -13.92
N LEU A 750 21.59 -20.02 -12.88
CA LEU A 750 22.88 -19.49 -12.43
C LEU A 750 23.98 -19.47 -13.51
N TYR A 751 24.01 -20.49 -14.38
CA TYR A 751 25.09 -20.67 -15.37
C TYR A 751 24.71 -20.16 -16.77
N THR A 752 23.63 -19.37 -16.88
CA THR A 752 23.23 -18.80 -18.17
C THR A 752 24.17 -17.68 -18.62
N THR A 753 24.29 -17.50 -19.94
CA THR A 753 24.91 -16.30 -20.53
C THR A 753 23.90 -15.18 -20.78
N SER A 754 22.61 -15.38 -20.46
CA SER A 754 21.52 -14.45 -20.80
C SER A 754 21.22 -13.35 -19.78
N TYR A 755 22.11 -13.13 -18.79
CA TYR A 755 21.98 -12.05 -17.81
C TYR A 755 21.73 -10.68 -18.45
N GLU A 756 22.55 -10.31 -19.45
CA GLU A 756 22.42 -9.02 -20.15
C GLU A 756 21.08 -8.89 -20.88
N LYS A 757 20.62 -9.96 -21.51
CA LYS A 757 19.32 -9.96 -22.21
C LYS A 757 18.17 -9.76 -21.25
N ARG A 758 18.18 -10.44 -20.10
CA ARG A 758 17.12 -10.30 -19.07
C ARG A 758 17.07 -8.89 -18.49
N ARG A 759 18.24 -8.26 -18.25
CA ARG A 759 18.32 -6.83 -17.90
C ARG A 759 17.70 -5.96 -19.00
N GLY A 760 18.03 -6.23 -20.25
CA GLY A 760 17.46 -5.52 -21.41
C GLY A 760 15.94 -5.67 -21.52
N HIS A 761 15.40 -6.87 -21.29
CA HIS A 761 13.95 -7.10 -21.31
C HIS A 761 13.26 -6.34 -20.17
N PHE A 762 13.81 -6.39 -18.96
CA PHE A 762 13.29 -5.66 -17.81
C PHE A 762 13.28 -4.15 -18.07
N GLU A 763 14.42 -3.60 -18.52
CA GLU A 763 14.54 -2.18 -18.81
C GLU A 763 13.56 -1.75 -19.91
N LYS A 764 13.38 -2.56 -20.95
CA LYS A 764 12.41 -2.28 -22.01
C LYS A 764 10.97 -2.26 -21.49
N ILE A 765 10.58 -3.25 -20.69
CA ILE A 765 9.24 -3.33 -20.10
C ILE A 765 8.97 -2.08 -19.26
N LYS A 766 9.95 -1.67 -18.45
CA LYS A 766 9.89 -0.48 -17.60
C LYS A 766 9.87 0.82 -18.42
N SER A 767 10.83 1.04 -19.30
CA SER A 767 11.01 2.29 -20.05
C SER A 767 9.85 2.59 -21.00
N THR A 768 9.13 1.55 -21.44
CA THR A 768 7.94 1.68 -22.29
C THR A 768 6.63 1.59 -21.50
N ASN A 769 6.70 1.56 -20.16
CA ASN A 769 5.56 1.56 -19.25
C ASN A 769 4.52 0.47 -19.60
N VAL A 770 4.97 -0.73 -20.00
CA VAL A 770 4.08 -1.77 -20.55
C VAL A 770 2.91 -2.08 -19.62
N PHE A 771 3.16 -2.14 -18.31
CA PHE A 771 2.17 -2.48 -17.30
C PHE A 771 1.68 -1.30 -16.48
N ALA A 772 2.03 -0.05 -16.84
CA ALA A 772 1.62 1.11 -16.05
C ALA A 772 0.08 1.22 -15.97
N ASP A 773 -0.61 0.99 -17.09
CA ASP A 773 -2.07 1.04 -17.17
C ASP A 773 -2.76 -0.23 -16.65
N ALA A 774 -1.99 -1.24 -16.22
CA ALA A 774 -2.54 -2.48 -15.65
C ALA A 774 -2.87 -2.32 -14.15
N PHE A 775 -2.45 -1.22 -13.53
CA PHE A 775 -2.54 -0.90 -12.11
C PHE A 775 -3.18 0.46 -11.92
#